data_AF-A0A0A2FB98-F1
#
_entry.id   AF-A0A0A2FB98-F1
#
_cell.length_a   1.000
_cell.length_b   1.000
_cell.length_c   1.000
_cell.angle_alpha   90.00
_cell.angle_beta   90.00
_cell.angle_gamma   90.00
#
_symmetry.space_group_name_H-M   'P 1'
#
loop_
_entity.id
_entity.type
_entity.pdbx_description
1 polymer ?
#
loop_
_entity_poly.entity_id
_entity_poly.type
_entity_poly.pdbx_seq_one_letter_code
_entity_poly.pdbx_strand_id
1 'polypeptide(L)'
;MKPWLITPERLTSEQIGLLDRLFDRGLERLHLRLPGAGEEEYSQVIEAVAAGYRRRIVVHDHPRLIGRYGLCGLHLPERIWKGMTDRPQLPDGCTVSASCHTIEDIESFPFRLDYCFLSPVFDSLCKVSYAGQFSPDSLGDRLRRIHLPVVALGGITPDRLPRLRRAGFASAAALGYVWLAEGRELVRWQELCTPAIICVGGVDPSAGAGITADVQTAENMGVRAYTVATAITFQGSDSYRGERWVDSADIIRQIESLSAEMEPAVAKIGLIRDSDTLSLVVDCLKKVFPSIQIIWDPVLRASADSSAEQADRFSLEDITALSRIDFITPNLPEARHLLGCEPDDEALLHFHRSSGVGLVLKGGHAEESVVTDRIVYDGRCEALRLLRSGTEKHGTGCAHSTAFAAALALGQEPFTAAGMAQLYVSRLRESASGMLAMHKDLPADPVVRLMSEIDLQFITHRQPDLSELEEAEAVCRMGVRWVQLRMKEASDEEMLRTAHAVKAVCRRYGALFVVNDRVSIARQVDADGVHLGKEDMAIAEARRILGSNKIIGRTCNTMEDVRRAYAEGTDYVGIGPYRYTETKQRLAPVLGLEGYRAIASCMQAEGIRLPAFAIGGIEDADIPLIRDCGIGGIAVSGSLIRKIKKN
;
A
#
# COMPACT_ATOMS: atom_id res chain seq x y z
N MET A 1 -15.98 -7.25 -2.38
CA MET A 1 -17.10 -6.59 -1.70
C MET A 1 -16.48 -5.66 -0.69
N LYS A 2 -16.48 -4.35 -0.99
CA LYS A 2 -16.00 -3.33 -0.07
C LYS A 2 -17.20 -2.78 0.71
N PRO A 3 -17.20 -2.83 2.05
CA PRO A 3 -18.35 -2.40 2.83
C PRO A 3 -18.57 -0.89 2.71
N TRP A 4 -19.80 -0.45 2.90
CA TRP A 4 -20.18 0.96 3.03
C TRP A 4 -20.60 1.27 4.46
N LEU A 5 -20.72 2.56 4.78
CA LEU A 5 -21.12 3.01 6.10
C LEU A 5 -22.36 3.89 6.01
N ILE A 6 -23.33 3.69 6.90
CA ILE A 6 -24.47 4.59 7.10
C ILE A 6 -24.26 5.31 8.43
N THR A 7 -24.56 6.60 8.52
CA THR A 7 -24.48 7.33 9.78
C THR A 7 -25.62 6.95 10.74
N PRO A 8 -25.42 7.05 12.06
CA PRO A 8 -26.51 7.02 13.04
C PRO A 8 -27.48 8.18 12.79
N GLU A 9 -28.66 8.11 13.42
CA GLU A 9 -29.71 9.13 13.24
C GLU A 9 -29.29 10.52 13.71
N ARG A 10 -28.30 10.57 14.62
CA ARG A 10 -27.61 11.77 15.08
C ARG A 10 -26.14 11.45 15.23
N LEU A 11 -25.28 12.38 14.81
CA LEU A 11 -23.84 12.31 15.00
C LEU A 11 -23.43 13.26 16.14
N THR A 12 -22.53 12.81 17.00
CA THR A 12 -21.85 13.70 17.95
C THR A 12 -20.69 14.44 17.27
N SER A 13 -20.20 15.53 17.85
CA SER A 13 -19.03 16.26 17.33
C SER A 13 -17.79 15.36 17.23
N GLU A 14 -17.62 14.42 18.16
CA GLU A 14 -16.55 13.43 18.12
C GLU A 14 -16.68 12.50 16.90
N GLN A 15 -17.90 12.00 16.64
CA GLN A 15 -18.17 11.12 15.49
C GLN A 15 -18.00 11.84 14.15
N ILE A 16 -18.35 13.13 14.08
CA ILE A 16 -18.06 13.96 12.90
C ILE A 16 -16.54 14.04 12.67
N GLY A 17 -15.76 14.26 13.74
CA GLY A 17 -14.29 14.27 13.69
C GLY A 17 -13.64 12.91 13.40
N LEU A 18 -14.41 11.83 13.29
CA LEU A 18 -13.93 10.51 12.86
C LEU A 18 -14.08 10.28 11.35
N LEU A 19 -14.93 11.04 10.66
CA LEU A 19 -15.30 10.75 9.27
C LEU A 19 -14.09 10.76 8.32
N ASP A 20 -13.23 11.79 8.39
CA ASP A 20 -12.01 11.84 7.57
C ASP A 20 -11.09 10.64 7.85
N ARG A 21 -10.94 10.25 9.13
CA ARG A 21 -10.13 9.08 9.53
C ARG A 21 -10.71 7.75 9.05
N LEU A 22 -12.02 7.66 8.83
CA LEU A 22 -12.68 6.51 8.20
C LEU A 22 -12.42 6.50 6.68
N PHE A 23 -12.46 7.66 6.03
CA PHE A 23 -12.08 7.81 4.61
C PHE A 23 -10.62 7.47 4.34
N ASP A 24 -9.71 7.92 5.20
CA ASP A 24 -8.28 7.54 5.16
C ASP A 24 -8.09 6.02 5.25
N ARG A 25 -8.99 5.33 5.97
CA ARG A 25 -9.02 3.87 6.13
C ARG A 25 -9.92 3.17 5.10
N GLY A 26 -10.07 3.74 3.92
CA GLY A 26 -10.68 3.06 2.77
C GLY A 26 -12.21 3.09 2.74
N LEU A 27 -12.88 3.98 3.49
CA LEU A 27 -14.30 4.23 3.28
C LEU A 27 -14.54 4.79 1.87
N GLU A 28 -15.16 3.99 1.01
CA GLU A 28 -15.47 4.39 -0.37
C GLU A 28 -16.79 5.14 -0.48
N ARG A 29 -17.73 4.85 0.42
CA ARG A 29 -19.07 5.44 0.37
C ARG A 29 -19.68 5.59 1.76
N LEU A 30 -20.01 6.82 2.11
CA LEU A 30 -20.74 7.19 3.32
C LEU A 30 -22.17 7.58 2.94
N HIS A 31 -23.16 6.90 3.51
CA HIS A 31 -24.56 7.29 3.45
C HIS A 31 -24.88 8.19 4.66
N LEU A 32 -24.94 9.50 4.43
CA LEU A 32 -25.31 10.48 5.43
C LEU A 32 -26.84 10.54 5.57
N ARG A 33 -27.32 10.03 6.71
CA ARG A 33 -28.73 9.94 7.07
C ARG A 33 -28.96 10.61 8.42
N LEU A 34 -29.57 11.79 8.40
CA LEU A 34 -29.99 12.55 9.59
C LEU A 34 -31.50 12.80 9.52
N PRO A 35 -32.35 11.86 9.99
CA PRO A 35 -33.80 11.96 9.88
C PRO A 35 -34.34 13.17 10.66
N GLY A 36 -35.16 13.99 10.00
CA GLY A 36 -35.77 15.18 10.61
C GLY A 36 -34.84 16.40 10.71
N ALA A 37 -33.57 16.28 10.29
CA ALA A 37 -32.62 17.37 10.29
C ALA A 37 -32.79 18.30 9.07
N GLY A 38 -32.56 19.59 9.27
CA GLY A 38 -32.61 20.60 8.21
C GLY A 38 -31.37 20.64 7.32
N GLU A 39 -31.41 21.42 6.22
CA GLU A 39 -30.26 21.61 5.33
C GLU A 39 -29.01 22.14 6.07
N GLU A 40 -29.19 22.95 7.11
CA GLU A 40 -28.10 23.54 7.90
C GLU A 40 -27.32 22.49 8.70
N GLU A 41 -28.01 21.56 9.35
CA GLU A 41 -27.39 20.46 10.11
C GLU A 41 -26.63 19.50 9.18
N TYR A 42 -27.19 19.18 8.01
CA TYR A 42 -26.47 18.42 6.98
C TYR A 42 -25.21 19.18 6.53
N SER A 43 -25.34 20.49 6.29
CA SER A 43 -24.23 21.33 5.83
C SER A 43 -23.09 21.35 6.86
N GLN A 44 -23.40 21.44 8.15
CA GLN A 44 -22.40 21.39 9.23
C GLN A 44 -21.57 20.10 9.19
N VAL A 45 -22.22 18.94 9.02
CA VAL A 45 -21.51 17.65 8.92
C VAL A 45 -20.67 17.57 7.63
N ILE A 46 -21.23 17.98 6.49
CA ILE A 46 -20.55 17.93 5.19
C ILE A 46 -19.34 18.88 5.15
N GLU A 47 -19.46 20.07 5.75
CA GLU A 47 -18.40 21.06 5.80
C GLU A 47 -17.23 20.62 6.69
N ALA A 48 -17.52 19.86 7.75
CA ALA A 48 -16.51 19.26 8.61
C ALA A 48 -15.70 18.14 7.93
N VAL A 49 -16.22 17.52 6.87
CA VAL A 49 -15.50 16.53 6.05
C VAL A 49 -14.61 17.23 5.03
N ALA A 50 -13.36 16.79 4.89
CA ALA A 50 -12.42 17.33 3.92
C ALA A 50 -12.98 17.28 2.49
N ALA A 51 -12.74 18.34 1.71
CA ALA A 51 -13.33 18.49 0.37
C ALA A 51 -13.04 17.31 -0.57
N GLY A 52 -11.87 16.68 -0.46
CA GLY A 52 -11.48 15.50 -1.24
C GLY A 52 -12.37 14.26 -1.01
N TYR A 53 -13.04 14.16 0.15
CA TYR A 53 -13.89 13.04 0.51
C TYR A 53 -15.38 13.25 0.20
N ARG A 54 -15.82 14.49 -0.02
CA ARG A 54 -17.25 14.82 -0.22
C ARG A 54 -17.89 14.08 -1.40
N ARG A 55 -17.12 13.80 -2.45
CA ARG A 55 -17.54 12.98 -3.61
C ARG A 55 -17.86 11.50 -3.28
N ARG A 56 -17.63 11.08 -2.04
CA ARG A 56 -17.95 9.74 -1.53
C ARG A 56 -19.19 9.74 -0.62
N ILE A 57 -19.82 10.89 -0.40
CA ILE A 57 -20.99 11.03 0.47
C ILE A 57 -22.27 10.95 -0.36
N VAL A 58 -23.21 10.11 0.06
CA VAL A 58 -24.57 10.03 -0.46
C VAL A 58 -25.53 10.54 0.60
N VAL A 59 -26.36 11.52 0.27
CA VAL A 59 -27.34 12.08 1.21
C VAL A 59 -28.70 11.39 1.08
N HIS A 60 -29.44 11.27 2.17
CA HIS A 60 -30.79 10.66 2.17
C HIS A 60 -31.92 11.69 2.03
N ASP A 61 -31.59 12.97 2.09
CA ASP A 61 -32.52 14.10 1.95
C ASP A 61 -31.77 15.31 1.35
N HIS A 62 -32.49 16.39 1.06
CA HIS A 62 -31.94 17.67 0.63
C HIS A 62 -31.05 17.58 -0.63
N PRO A 63 -31.59 17.14 -1.79
CA PRO A 63 -30.81 16.93 -3.02
C PRO A 63 -30.06 18.16 -3.52
N ARG A 64 -30.47 19.36 -3.11
CA ARG A 64 -29.78 20.63 -3.43
C ARG A 64 -28.35 20.66 -2.91
N LEU A 65 -28.06 19.96 -1.81
CA LEU A 65 -26.72 19.88 -1.22
C LEU A 65 -25.73 19.13 -2.13
N ILE A 66 -26.22 18.25 -3.01
CA ILE A 66 -25.38 17.47 -3.94
C ILE A 66 -24.61 18.40 -4.86
N GLY A 67 -25.30 19.33 -5.53
CA GLY A 67 -24.67 20.30 -6.42
C GLY A 67 -23.81 21.31 -5.65
N ARG A 68 -24.24 21.72 -4.44
CA ARG A 68 -23.52 22.70 -3.61
C ARG A 68 -22.16 22.21 -3.15
N TYR A 69 -22.05 20.94 -2.73
CA TYR A 69 -20.84 20.39 -2.13
C TYR A 69 -20.13 19.34 -3.01
N GLY A 70 -20.65 19.04 -4.19
CA GLY A 70 -20.10 18.03 -5.09
C GLY A 70 -20.19 16.61 -4.51
N LEU A 71 -21.37 16.25 -3.99
CA LEU A 71 -21.60 14.96 -3.34
C LEU A 71 -21.80 13.82 -4.36
N CYS A 72 -21.74 12.58 -3.90
CA CYS A 72 -21.80 11.36 -4.73
C CYS A 72 -23.20 11.08 -5.30
N GLY A 73 -24.25 11.42 -4.56
CA GLY A 73 -25.61 11.05 -4.97
C GLY A 73 -26.68 11.23 -3.91
N LEU A 74 -27.87 10.77 -4.29
CA LEU A 74 -29.08 10.78 -3.48
C LEU A 74 -29.53 9.35 -3.16
N HIS A 75 -29.92 9.11 -1.92
CA HIS A 75 -30.59 7.89 -1.51
C HIS A 75 -32.06 8.17 -1.16
N LEU A 76 -32.98 7.41 -1.72
CA LEU A 76 -34.42 7.57 -1.55
C LEU A 76 -34.98 6.52 -0.57
N PRO A 77 -35.46 6.94 0.60
CA PRO A 77 -36.21 6.05 1.49
C PRO A 77 -37.47 5.51 0.79
N GLU A 78 -37.94 4.33 1.21
CA GLU A 78 -39.12 3.67 0.62
C GLU A 78 -40.35 4.58 0.52
N ARG A 79 -40.68 5.26 1.61
CA ARG A 79 -41.79 6.22 1.71
C ARG A 79 -41.72 7.38 0.70
N ILE A 80 -40.54 7.65 0.15
CA ILE A 80 -40.33 8.73 -0.81
C ILE A 80 -40.51 8.18 -2.23
N TRP A 81 -39.74 7.17 -2.63
CA TRP A 81 -39.75 6.71 -4.02
C TRP A 81 -41.07 6.07 -4.44
N LYS A 82 -41.84 5.47 -3.52
CA LYS A 82 -43.17 4.91 -3.83
C LYS A 82 -44.18 5.96 -4.28
N GLY A 83 -43.95 7.25 -3.98
CA GLY A 83 -44.76 8.36 -4.47
C GLY A 83 -44.22 9.02 -5.74
N MET A 84 -43.14 8.51 -6.33
CA MET A 84 -42.47 9.13 -7.47
C MET A 84 -42.76 8.40 -8.77
N THR A 85 -42.85 9.14 -9.86
CA THR A 85 -42.92 8.60 -11.22
C THR A 85 -41.60 8.73 -11.95
N ASP A 86 -40.89 9.83 -11.73
CA ASP A 86 -39.71 10.21 -12.48
C ASP A 86 -38.45 10.16 -11.61
N ARG A 87 -37.33 9.82 -12.24
CA ARG A 87 -36.02 9.82 -11.60
C ARG A 87 -35.64 11.27 -11.22
N PRO A 88 -35.14 11.52 -10.00
CA PRO A 88 -34.60 12.82 -9.63
C PRO A 88 -33.50 13.28 -10.59
N GLN A 89 -33.56 14.54 -11.02
CA GLN A 89 -32.48 15.15 -11.81
C GLN A 89 -31.32 15.55 -10.88
N LEU A 90 -30.16 14.96 -11.12
CA LEU A 90 -28.91 15.22 -10.39
C LEU A 90 -27.81 15.65 -11.37
N PRO A 91 -26.73 16.31 -10.91
CA PRO A 91 -25.57 16.57 -11.74
C PRO A 91 -24.97 15.31 -12.36
N ASP A 92 -24.30 15.44 -13.51
CA ASP A 92 -23.70 14.32 -14.22
C ASP A 92 -22.71 13.54 -13.33
N GLY A 93 -22.79 12.21 -13.42
CA GLY A 93 -21.98 11.29 -12.61
C GLY A 93 -22.50 11.02 -11.19
N CYS A 94 -23.59 11.67 -10.76
CA CYS A 94 -24.22 11.38 -9.47
C CYS A 94 -25.11 10.14 -9.51
N THR A 95 -25.16 9.42 -8.40
CA THR A 95 -25.97 8.20 -8.24
C THR A 95 -27.33 8.49 -7.60
N VAL A 96 -28.35 7.73 -7.99
CA VAL A 96 -29.64 7.63 -7.30
C VAL A 96 -29.81 6.19 -6.84
N SER A 97 -30.04 6.02 -5.55
CA SER A 97 -30.29 4.73 -4.93
C SER A 97 -31.55 4.76 -4.08
N ALA A 98 -32.08 3.60 -3.70
CA ALA A 98 -33.28 3.53 -2.86
C ALA A 98 -33.24 2.39 -1.85
N SER A 99 -34.04 2.49 -0.79
CA SER A 99 -34.29 1.40 0.16
C SER A 99 -35.50 0.56 -0.26
N CYS A 100 -35.38 -0.75 -0.15
CA CYS A 100 -36.44 -1.73 -0.35
C CYS A 100 -36.45 -2.79 0.77
N HIS A 101 -37.62 -3.40 0.98
CA HIS A 101 -37.85 -4.40 2.03
C HIS A 101 -38.28 -5.76 1.49
N THR A 102 -38.46 -5.88 0.16
CA THR A 102 -38.76 -7.14 -0.54
C THR A 102 -37.98 -7.19 -1.86
N ILE A 103 -37.90 -8.36 -2.51
CA ILE A 103 -37.34 -8.44 -3.88
C ILE A 103 -38.34 -7.88 -4.88
N GLU A 104 -39.63 -8.02 -4.63
CA GLU A 104 -40.72 -7.51 -5.46
C GLU A 104 -40.68 -5.97 -5.53
N ASP A 105 -40.24 -5.30 -4.47
CA ASP A 105 -39.95 -3.86 -4.50
C ASP A 105 -38.85 -3.51 -5.52
N ILE A 106 -37.85 -4.38 -5.72
CA ILE A 106 -36.75 -4.15 -6.67
C ILE A 106 -37.25 -4.18 -8.11
N GLU A 107 -38.21 -5.06 -8.40
CA GLU A 107 -38.82 -5.21 -9.72
C GLU A 107 -39.85 -4.10 -10.02
N SER A 108 -40.30 -3.37 -9.00
CA SER A 108 -41.36 -2.35 -9.10
C SER A 108 -40.86 -0.90 -9.02
N PHE A 109 -39.54 -0.67 -9.07
CA PHE A 109 -39.02 0.69 -9.10
C PHE A 109 -39.58 1.47 -10.32
N PRO A 110 -40.12 2.69 -10.12
CA PRO A 110 -40.75 3.47 -11.19
C PRO A 110 -39.74 3.99 -12.22
N PHE A 111 -38.45 3.94 -11.90
CA PHE A 111 -37.35 4.35 -12.77
C PHE A 111 -36.07 3.58 -12.45
N ARG A 112 -35.12 3.59 -13.38
CA ARG A 112 -33.83 2.92 -13.22
C ARG A 112 -33.03 3.56 -12.07
N LEU A 113 -32.57 2.73 -11.13
CA LEU A 113 -31.64 3.11 -10.07
C LEU A 113 -30.21 2.68 -10.43
N ASP A 114 -29.23 3.25 -9.72
CA ASP A 114 -27.83 2.81 -9.82
C ASP A 114 -27.54 1.63 -8.89
N TYR A 115 -28.22 1.57 -7.75
CA TYR A 115 -28.22 0.46 -6.79
C TYR A 115 -29.38 0.60 -5.79
N CYS A 116 -29.69 -0.44 -5.03
CA CYS A 116 -30.66 -0.38 -3.94
C CYS A 116 -30.15 -1.05 -2.65
N PHE A 117 -30.75 -0.69 -1.51
CA PHE A 117 -30.58 -1.40 -0.24
C PHE A 117 -31.71 -2.39 -0.03
N LEU A 118 -31.37 -3.66 0.23
CA LEU A 118 -32.32 -4.65 0.75
C LEU A 118 -32.11 -4.79 2.25
N SER A 119 -33.18 -4.59 3.04
CA SER A 119 -33.10 -4.63 4.51
C SER A 119 -34.42 -5.06 5.18
N PRO A 120 -34.37 -5.64 6.39
CA PRO A 120 -33.19 -6.13 7.10
C PRO A 120 -32.77 -7.52 6.60
N VAL A 121 -31.49 -7.70 6.25
CA VAL A 121 -30.98 -9.02 5.81
C VAL A 121 -30.74 -9.97 6.98
N PHE A 122 -30.23 -9.45 8.09
CA PHE A 122 -30.09 -10.19 9.34
C PHE A 122 -30.80 -9.46 10.49
N ASP A 123 -30.99 -10.16 11.60
CA ASP A 123 -31.52 -9.58 12.83
C ASP A 123 -30.76 -8.31 13.21
N SER A 124 -31.53 -7.28 13.58
CA SER A 124 -30.97 -6.01 14.01
C SER A 124 -30.18 -6.19 15.31
N LEU A 125 -28.98 -5.58 15.37
CA LEU A 125 -28.19 -5.51 16.59
C LEU A 125 -28.83 -4.61 17.68
N CYS A 126 -29.84 -3.80 17.32
CA CYS A 126 -30.43 -2.78 18.21
C CYS A 126 -31.93 -2.89 18.42
N LYS A 127 -32.68 -3.41 17.44
CA LYS A 127 -34.15 -3.39 17.45
C LYS A 127 -34.67 -4.82 17.60
N VAL A 128 -35.10 -5.17 18.82
CA VAL A 128 -35.63 -6.51 19.19
C VAL A 128 -36.83 -6.94 18.31
N SER A 129 -37.54 -5.99 17.69
CA SER A 129 -38.66 -6.25 16.78
C SER A 129 -38.31 -6.28 15.27
N TYR A 130 -37.04 -6.11 14.89
CA TYR A 130 -36.56 -6.18 13.50
C TYR A 130 -35.80 -7.50 13.28
N ALA A 131 -36.56 -8.59 13.13
CA ALA A 131 -36.01 -9.87 12.70
C ALA A 131 -35.61 -9.82 11.22
N GLY A 132 -34.53 -10.51 10.85
CA GLY A 132 -34.10 -10.68 9.47
C GLY A 132 -35.23 -11.29 8.65
N GLN A 133 -35.60 -10.63 7.56
CA GLN A 133 -36.72 -11.09 6.71
C GLN A 133 -36.26 -12.10 5.66
N PHE A 134 -34.95 -12.37 5.60
CA PHE A 134 -34.33 -13.11 4.52
C PHE A 134 -33.34 -14.16 5.04
N SER A 135 -33.26 -15.29 4.33
CA SER A 135 -32.11 -16.17 4.38
C SER A 135 -31.23 -15.88 3.16
N PRO A 136 -29.99 -15.35 3.30
CA PRO A 136 -29.12 -15.08 2.16
C PRO A 136 -28.98 -16.25 1.18
N ASP A 137 -28.99 -17.48 1.71
CA ASP A 137 -28.82 -18.69 0.89
C ASP A 137 -30.02 -18.94 -0.04
N SER A 138 -31.23 -18.49 0.33
CA SER A 138 -32.43 -18.60 -0.52
C SER A 138 -32.56 -17.45 -1.52
N LEU A 139 -31.80 -16.36 -1.34
CA LEU A 139 -31.83 -15.20 -2.25
C LEU A 139 -30.86 -15.33 -3.42
N GLY A 140 -29.88 -16.24 -3.34
CA GLY A 140 -28.76 -16.36 -4.29
C GLY A 140 -29.16 -16.32 -5.76
N ASP A 141 -30.05 -17.23 -6.18
CA ASP A 141 -30.48 -17.33 -7.58
C ASP A 141 -31.31 -16.12 -8.03
N ARG A 142 -32.07 -15.51 -7.11
CA ARG A 142 -32.88 -14.32 -7.42
C ARG A 142 -31.99 -13.10 -7.59
N LEU A 143 -31.07 -12.86 -6.65
CA LEU A 143 -30.12 -11.74 -6.71
C LEU A 143 -29.25 -11.79 -7.96
N ARG A 144 -28.80 -12.97 -8.38
CA ARG A 144 -28.03 -13.15 -9.63
C ARG A 144 -28.81 -12.82 -10.91
N ARG A 145 -30.14 -12.86 -10.88
CA ARG A 145 -31.01 -12.50 -12.01
C ARG A 145 -31.36 -11.00 -12.03
N ILE A 146 -31.15 -10.30 -10.92
CA ILE A 146 -31.41 -8.88 -10.80
C ILE A 146 -30.23 -8.12 -11.41
N HIS A 147 -30.50 -7.35 -12.47
CA HIS A 147 -29.48 -6.52 -13.15
C HIS A 147 -29.18 -5.18 -12.43
N LEU A 148 -29.69 -5.01 -11.21
CA LEU A 148 -29.47 -3.85 -10.34
C LEU A 148 -28.55 -4.27 -9.17
N PRO A 149 -27.44 -3.57 -8.91
CA PRO A 149 -26.61 -3.85 -7.74
C PRO A 149 -27.43 -3.73 -6.44
N VAL A 150 -27.54 -4.83 -5.71
CA VAL A 150 -28.23 -4.89 -4.41
C VAL A 150 -27.21 -4.84 -3.29
N VAL A 151 -27.42 -3.96 -2.32
CA VAL A 151 -26.54 -3.79 -1.17
C VAL A 151 -27.27 -4.20 0.11
N ALA A 152 -26.66 -5.10 0.86
CA ALA A 152 -27.23 -5.65 2.09
C ALA A 152 -27.19 -4.61 3.21
N LEU A 153 -28.29 -4.49 3.96
CA LEU A 153 -28.33 -3.67 5.17
C LEU A 153 -29.10 -4.40 6.29
N GLY A 154 -28.64 -4.24 7.52
CA GLY A 154 -29.24 -4.84 8.72
C GLY A 154 -28.41 -6.00 9.27
N GLY A 155 -27.87 -5.82 10.47
CA GLY A 155 -27.08 -6.83 11.17
C GLY A 155 -25.77 -7.20 10.46
N ILE A 156 -25.10 -6.24 9.82
CA ILE A 156 -23.83 -6.49 9.11
C ILE A 156 -22.66 -6.56 10.11
N THR A 157 -21.91 -7.66 10.05
CA THR A 157 -20.69 -7.93 10.83
C THR A 157 -19.65 -8.63 9.93
N PRO A 158 -18.34 -8.61 10.25
CA PRO A 158 -17.31 -9.20 9.40
C PRO A 158 -17.53 -10.67 9.05
N ASP A 159 -17.99 -11.47 10.02
CA ASP A 159 -18.29 -12.91 9.87
C ASP A 159 -19.47 -13.19 8.92
N ARG A 160 -20.32 -12.20 8.65
CA ARG A 160 -21.49 -12.33 7.76
C ARG A 160 -21.20 -11.90 6.33
N LEU A 161 -20.12 -11.13 6.09
CA LEU A 161 -19.78 -10.61 4.76
C LEU A 161 -19.54 -11.73 3.72
N PRO A 162 -18.83 -12.83 4.02
CA PRO A 162 -18.64 -13.93 3.05
C PRO A 162 -19.97 -14.52 2.57
N ARG A 163 -20.91 -14.71 3.50
CA ARG A 163 -22.24 -15.26 3.17
C ARG A 163 -23.03 -14.33 2.24
N LEU A 164 -22.96 -13.03 2.46
CA LEU A 164 -23.64 -12.04 1.60
C LEU A 164 -23.07 -12.01 0.18
N ARG A 165 -21.74 -12.05 0.05
CA ARG A 165 -21.11 -12.04 -1.27
C ARG A 165 -21.43 -13.32 -2.04
N ARG A 166 -21.43 -14.49 -1.39
CA ARG A 166 -21.88 -15.77 -1.98
C ARG A 166 -23.34 -15.72 -2.47
N ALA A 167 -24.20 -15.04 -1.72
CA ALA A 167 -25.59 -14.79 -2.10
C ALA A 167 -25.73 -13.79 -3.28
N GLY A 168 -24.66 -13.13 -3.73
CA GLY A 168 -24.68 -12.23 -4.88
C GLY A 168 -24.98 -10.77 -4.55
N PHE A 169 -24.89 -10.36 -3.28
CA PHE A 169 -24.92 -8.94 -2.94
C PHE A 169 -23.70 -8.21 -3.52
N ALA A 170 -23.92 -7.02 -4.08
CA ALA A 170 -22.85 -6.19 -4.64
C ALA A 170 -22.00 -5.52 -3.54
N SER A 171 -22.64 -5.15 -2.43
CA SER A 171 -21.99 -4.58 -1.24
C SER A 171 -22.80 -4.90 0.03
N ALA A 172 -22.27 -4.49 1.20
CA ALA A 172 -22.95 -4.48 2.48
C ALA A 172 -22.72 -3.14 3.18
N ALA A 173 -23.77 -2.57 3.76
CA ALA A 173 -23.72 -1.30 4.48
C ALA A 173 -23.81 -1.53 5.99
N ALA A 174 -22.75 -1.16 6.71
CA ALA A 174 -22.69 -1.23 8.16
C ALA A 174 -23.29 0.02 8.82
N LEU A 175 -23.81 -0.16 10.04
CA LEU A 175 -24.33 0.90 10.89
C LEU A 175 -24.01 0.56 12.35
N GLY A 176 -24.85 -0.27 12.98
CA GLY A 176 -24.74 -0.56 14.41
C GLY A 176 -23.40 -1.18 14.83
N TYR A 177 -22.82 -2.05 13.99
CA TYR A 177 -21.53 -2.68 14.30
C TYR A 177 -20.39 -1.68 14.52
N VAL A 178 -20.39 -0.58 13.76
CA VAL A 178 -19.38 0.47 13.86
C VAL A 178 -19.74 1.46 14.95
N TRP A 179 -20.95 2.04 14.88
CA TRP A 179 -21.30 3.20 15.70
C TRP A 179 -21.73 2.89 17.14
N LEU A 180 -22.11 1.65 17.47
CA LEU A 180 -22.42 1.26 18.85
C LEU A 180 -21.17 0.93 19.67
N ALA A 181 -20.02 0.78 19.01
CA ALA A 181 -18.76 0.51 19.67
C ALA A 181 -18.07 1.82 20.04
N GLU A 182 -18.65 2.56 20.98
CA GLU A 182 -18.15 3.87 21.42
C GLU A 182 -16.64 3.84 21.70
N GLY A 183 -15.90 4.74 21.04
CA GLY A 183 -14.44 4.86 21.14
C GLY A 183 -13.66 3.78 20.38
N ARG A 184 -14.33 2.87 19.66
CA ARG A 184 -13.71 1.80 18.85
C ARG A 184 -14.23 1.76 17.41
N GLU A 185 -14.86 2.84 16.94
CA GLU A 185 -15.46 2.94 15.60
C GLU A 185 -14.41 2.66 14.51
N LEU A 186 -13.21 3.24 14.63
CA LEU A 186 -12.12 3.02 13.67
C LEU A 186 -11.65 1.56 13.66
N VAL A 187 -11.60 0.91 14.82
CA VAL A 187 -11.23 -0.51 14.94
C VAL A 187 -12.28 -1.38 14.29
N ARG A 188 -13.57 -1.13 14.57
CA ARG A 188 -14.69 -1.85 13.95
C ARG A 188 -14.75 -1.65 12.44
N TRP A 189 -14.49 -0.44 11.97
CA TRP A 189 -14.39 -0.17 10.54
C TRP A 189 -13.24 -0.95 9.90
N GLN A 190 -12.08 -0.97 10.55
CA GLN A 190 -10.94 -1.76 10.09
C GLN A 190 -11.28 -3.25 10.04
N GLU A 191 -11.90 -3.82 11.07
CA GLU A 191 -12.35 -5.22 11.10
C GLU A 191 -13.28 -5.59 9.93
N LEU A 192 -14.12 -4.67 9.47
CA LEU A 192 -15.00 -4.87 8.30
C LEU A 192 -14.23 -4.81 6.97
N CYS A 193 -13.14 -4.03 6.91
CA CYS A 193 -12.40 -3.77 5.68
C CYS A 193 -11.19 -4.69 5.48
N THR A 194 -10.67 -5.30 6.55
CA THR A 194 -9.50 -6.16 6.51
C THR A 194 -9.71 -7.31 5.51
N PRO A 195 -8.94 -7.37 4.41
CA PRO A 195 -9.02 -8.48 3.48
C PRO A 195 -8.42 -9.74 4.10
N ALA A 196 -8.71 -10.89 3.49
CA ALA A 196 -8.21 -12.17 3.93
C ALA A 196 -7.41 -12.87 2.83
N ILE A 197 -6.39 -13.62 3.23
CA ILE A 197 -5.66 -14.58 2.39
C ILE A 197 -5.69 -15.97 3.02
N ILE A 198 -5.41 -16.99 2.21
CA ILE A 198 -5.18 -18.35 2.67
C ILE A 198 -3.75 -18.78 2.37
N CYS A 199 -3.01 -19.19 3.39
CA CYS A 199 -1.63 -19.64 3.29
C CYS A 199 -1.61 -21.17 3.38
N VAL A 200 -1.29 -21.82 2.26
CA VAL A 200 -1.22 -23.27 2.13
C VAL A 200 0.25 -23.67 2.15
N GLY A 201 0.70 -24.45 3.14
CA GLY A 201 2.11 -24.80 3.24
C GLY A 201 2.49 -25.59 4.50
N GLY A 202 3.79 -25.81 4.69
CA GLY A 202 4.30 -26.55 5.83
C GLY A 202 4.21 -25.78 7.15
N VAL A 203 3.93 -26.48 8.25
CA VAL A 203 4.04 -25.96 9.62
C VAL A 203 5.51 -26.00 10.03
N ASP A 204 6.10 -24.83 10.25
CA ASP A 204 7.43 -24.67 10.87
C ASP A 204 7.27 -24.44 12.38
N PRO A 205 7.76 -25.36 13.24
CA PRO A 205 7.64 -25.22 14.69
C PRO A 205 8.46 -24.08 15.27
N SER A 206 9.46 -23.56 14.54
CA SER A 206 10.24 -22.37 14.96
C SER A 206 9.52 -21.05 14.65
N ALA A 207 8.45 -21.10 13.85
CA ALA A 207 7.75 -19.94 13.31
C ALA A 207 8.64 -18.99 12.46
N GLY A 208 9.79 -19.45 11.97
CA GLY A 208 10.66 -18.67 11.09
C GLY A 208 10.32 -18.80 9.60
N ALA A 209 9.69 -19.89 9.17
CA ALA A 209 9.17 -20.07 7.81
C ALA A 209 7.76 -20.69 7.82
N GLY A 210 7.32 -21.18 6.65
CA GLY A 210 6.04 -21.89 6.50
C GLY A 210 4.82 -21.05 6.86
N ILE A 211 3.69 -21.72 7.07
CA ILE A 211 2.40 -21.04 7.34
C ILE A 211 2.39 -20.25 8.65
N THR A 212 3.28 -20.58 9.60
CA THR A 212 3.45 -19.86 10.87
C THR A 212 4.11 -18.50 10.68
N ALA A 213 5.14 -18.39 9.82
CA ALA A 213 5.71 -17.10 9.43
C ALA A 213 4.82 -16.33 8.45
N ASP A 214 4.08 -17.05 7.59
CA ASP A 214 3.13 -16.43 6.66
C ASP A 214 2.05 -15.65 7.42
N VAL A 215 1.48 -16.20 8.50
CA VAL A 215 0.50 -15.49 9.35
C VAL A 215 1.09 -14.20 9.93
N GLN A 216 2.31 -14.24 10.47
CA GLN A 216 2.97 -13.06 11.02
C GLN A 216 3.21 -11.97 9.96
N THR A 217 3.55 -12.40 8.75
CA THR A 217 3.75 -11.51 7.60
C THR A 217 2.46 -10.82 7.21
N ALA A 218 1.39 -11.59 6.99
CA ALA A 218 0.09 -11.06 6.58
C ALA A 218 -0.51 -10.09 7.60
N GLU A 219 -0.49 -10.46 8.88
CA GLU A 219 -1.03 -9.62 9.97
C GLU A 219 -0.26 -8.30 10.09
N ASN A 220 1.06 -8.32 9.91
CA ASN A 220 1.84 -7.08 9.91
C ASN A 220 1.53 -6.18 8.70
N MET A 221 1.14 -6.78 7.58
CA MET A 221 0.64 -6.04 6.42
C MET A 221 -0.83 -5.63 6.53
N GLY A 222 -1.49 -5.89 7.67
CA GLY A 222 -2.90 -5.53 7.89
C GLY A 222 -3.89 -6.43 7.17
N VAL A 223 -3.50 -7.67 6.87
CA VAL A 223 -4.29 -8.68 6.17
C VAL A 223 -4.49 -9.89 7.07
N ARG A 224 -5.73 -10.40 7.13
CA ARG A 224 -6.02 -11.62 7.90
C ARG A 224 -5.51 -12.85 7.15
N ALA A 225 -4.78 -13.72 7.84
CA ALA A 225 -4.35 -15.00 7.27
C ALA A 225 -5.12 -16.18 7.86
N TYR A 226 -5.56 -17.07 6.98
CA TYR A 226 -6.00 -18.42 7.32
C TYR A 226 -4.98 -19.41 6.82
N THR A 227 -4.91 -20.60 7.41
CA THR A 227 -3.84 -21.55 7.11
C THR A 227 -4.35 -22.93 6.76
N VAL A 228 -3.63 -23.62 5.87
CA VAL A 228 -3.85 -25.01 5.50
C VAL A 228 -2.50 -25.71 5.51
N ALA A 229 -2.39 -26.75 6.33
CA ALA A 229 -1.14 -27.48 6.47
C ALA A 229 -0.98 -28.53 5.36
N THR A 230 0.16 -28.49 4.67
CA THR A 230 0.57 -29.50 3.67
C THR A 230 1.62 -30.48 4.22
N ALA A 231 2.38 -30.05 5.24
CA ALA A 231 3.39 -30.84 5.91
C ALA A 231 3.60 -30.35 7.34
N ILE A 232 4.05 -31.24 8.21
CA ILE A 232 4.62 -30.90 9.52
C ILE A 232 6.13 -31.04 9.38
N THR A 233 6.89 -29.96 9.58
CA THR A 233 8.35 -30.00 9.45
C THR A 233 9.02 -30.23 10.80
N PHE A 234 10.12 -30.98 10.80
CA PHE A 234 10.98 -31.21 11.96
C PHE A 234 12.24 -30.37 11.77
N GLN A 235 12.15 -29.08 12.08
CA GLN A 235 13.25 -28.12 11.86
C GLN A 235 13.38 -27.12 13.01
N GLY A 236 14.54 -26.50 13.11
CA GLY A 236 14.82 -25.31 13.92
C GLY A 236 15.17 -24.13 13.03
N SER A 237 15.66 -23.04 13.62
CA SER A 237 16.06 -21.83 12.88
C SER A 237 17.29 -22.04 11.97
N ASP A 238 18.06 -23.09 12.20
CA ASP A 238 19.36 -23.38 11.59
C ASP A 238 19.56 -24.87 11.22
N SER A 239 18.52 -25.71 11.39
CA SER A 239 18.63 -27.15 11.19
C SER A 239 17.35 -27.76 10.64
N TYR A 240 17.47 -28.67 9.67
CA TYR A 240 16.37 -29.42 9.08
C TYR A 240 16.54 -30.92 9.32
N ARG A 241 15.49 -31.62 9.78
CA ARG A 241 15.53 -33.06 10.10
C ARG A 241 14.48 -33.87 9.33
N GLY A 242 13.77 -33.25 8.39
CA GLY A 242 12.74 -33.87 7.56
C GLY A 242 11.33 -33.36 7.86
N GLU A 243 10.36 -33.98 7.20
CA GLU A 243 8.96 -33.58 7.21
C GLU A 243 8.01 -34.78 7.17
N ARG A 244 6.82 -34.58 7.73
CA ARG A 244 5.67 -35.47 7.57
C ARG A 244 4.63 -34.82 6.69
N TRP A 245 4.43 -35.35 5.49
CA TRP A 245 3.42 -34.87 4.56
C TRP A 245 2.00 -35.15 5.07
N VAL A 246 1.12 -34.16 4.91
CA VAL A 246 -0.33 -34.31 5.09
C VAL A 246 -0.91 -34.98 3.85
N ASP A 247 -1.95 -35.81 4.01
CA ASP A 247 -2.63 -36.45 2.89
C ASP A 247 -3.43 -35.42 2.07
N SER A 248 -3.46 -35.56 0.75
CA SER A 248 -4.16 -34.62 -0.14
C SER A 248 -5.65 -34.52 0.18
N ALA A 249 -6.30 -35.59 0.64
CA ALA A 249 -7.69 -35.54 1.10
C ALA A 249 -7.85 -34.67 2.36
N ASP A 250 -6.88 -34.69 3.26
CA ASP A 250 -6.87 -33.86 4.47
C ASP A 250 -6.60 -32.39 4.17
N ILE A 251 -5.76 -32.10 3.16
CA ILE A 251 -5.55 -30.75 2.65
C ILE A 251 -6.86 -30.18 2.09
N ILE A 252 -7.57 -30.97 1.26
CA ILE A 252 -8.88 -30.58 0.69
C ILE A 252 -9.91 -30.33 1.81
N ARG A 253 -10.02 -31.24 2.79
CA ARG A 253 -10.95 -31.08 3.92
C ARG A 253 -10.70 -29.81 4.74
N GLN A 254 -9.43 -29.41 4.92
CA GLN A 254 -9.09 -28.14 5.56
C GLN A 254 -9.62 -26.94 4.76
N ILE A 255 -9.40 -26.92 3.44
CA ILE A 255 -9.87 -25.83 2.55
C ILE A 255 -11.40 -25.74 2.57
N GLU A 256 -12.10 -26.87 2.43
CA GLU A 256 -13.56 -26.92 2.42
C GLU A 256 -14.16 -26.48 3.76
N SER A 257 -13.51 -26.78 4.88
CA SER A 257 -13.97 -26.35 6.21
C SER A 257 -13.97 -24.82 6.36
N LEU A 258 -13.03 -24.13 5.70
CA LEU A 258 -12.91 -22.68 5.75
C LEU A 258 -13.97 -21.96 4.91
N SER A 259 -14.59 -22.60 3.92
CA SER A 259 -15.50 -21.94 2.97
C SER A 259 -16.74 -21.33 3.62
N ALA A 260 -17.13 -21.84 4.79
CA ALA A 260 -18.26 -21.33 5.55
C ALA A 260 -17.97 -19.97 6.22
N GLU A 261 -16.71 -19.72 6.59
CA GLU A 261 -16.31 -18.63 7.48
C GLU A 261 -15.66 -17.45 6.77
N MET A 262 -15.09 -17.67 5.59
CA MET A 262 -14.24 -16.70 4.92
C MET A 262 -14.43 -16.68 3.41
N GLU A 263 -13.86 -15.64 2.79
CA GLU A 263 -13.75 -15.53 1.34
C GLU A 263 -12.45 -14.78 1.01
N PRO A 264 -11.33 -15.51 0.92
CA PRO A 264 -10.02 -14.92 0.72
C PRO A 264 -9.91 -14.34 -0.69
N ALA A 265 -9.18 -13.23 -0.82
CA ALA A 265 -8.87 -12.65 -2.12
C ALA A 265 -7.73 -13.40 -2.83
N VAL A 266 -6.76 -13.90 -2.04
CA VAL A 266 -5.54 -14.52 -2.55
C VAL A 266 -5.23 -15.79 -1.75
N ALA A 267 -4.80 -16.84 -2.45
CA ALA A 267 -4.13 -18.00 -1.89
C ALA A 267 -2.64 -17.94 -2.18
N LYS A 268 -1.81 -18.15 -1.17
CA LYS A 268 -0.37 -18.41 -1.33
C LYS A 268 -0.11 -19.87 -1.02
N ILE A 269 0.43 -20.60 -1.99
CA ILE A 269 0.84 -21.99 -1.86
C ILE A 269 2.36 -22.03 -1.76
N GLY A 270 2.90 -22.51 -0.64
CA GLY A 270 4.33 -22.71 -0.43
C GLY A 270 4.73 -24.17 -0.56
N LEU A 271 5.42 -24.71 0.47
CA LEU A 271 5.86 -26.10 0.52
C LEU A 271 4.71 -27.06 0.23
N ILE A 272 4.86 -27.88 -0.81
CA ILE A 272 3.86 -28.87 -1.26
C ILE A 272 4.58 -30.10 -1.82
N ARG A 273 3.91 -31.25 -1.80
CA ARG A 273 4.58 -32.55 -2.02
C ARG A 273 5.08 -32.73 -3.45
N ASP A 274 4.25 -32.44 -4.44
CA ASP A 274 4.48 -32.76 -5.84
C ASP A 274 3.47 -32.00 -6.73
N SER A 275 3.67 -32.07 -8.05
CA SER A 275 2.81 -31.44 -9.07
C SER A 275 1.35 -31.90 -9.01
N ASP A 276 1.11 -33.17 -8.66
CA ASP A 276 -0.24 -33.74 -8.53
C ASP A 276 -0.99 -33.12 -7.35
N THR A 277 -0.35 -33.08 -6.19
CA THR A 277 -0.91 -32.46 -4.99
C THR A 277 -1.14 -30.96 -5.21
N LEU A 278 -0.21 -30.27 -5.86
CA LEU A 278 -0.39 -28.87 -6.25
C LEU A 278 -1.63 -28.68 -7.12
N SER A 279 -1.78 -29.50 -8.16
CA SER A 279 -2.93 -29.41 -9.06
C SER A 279 -4.25 -29.66 -8.34
N LEU A 280 -4.32 -30.66 -7.46
CA LEU A 280 -5.50 -30.93 -6.64
C LEU A 280 -5.88 -29.76 -5.71
N VAL A 281 -4.88 -29.13 -5.09
CA VAL A 281 -5.09 -27.98 -4.21
C VAL A 281 -5.57 -26.76 -5.00
N VAL A 282 -4.96 -26.47 -6.15
CA VAL A 282 -5.35 -25.36 -7.04
C VAL A 282 -6.80 -25.55 -7.50
N ASP A 283 -7.15 -26.77 -7.93
CA ASP A 283 -8.50 -27.10 -8.37
C ASP A 283 -9.53 -26.96 -7.26
N CYS A 284 -9.19 -27.43 -6.05
CA CYS A 284 -10.04 -27.27 -4.86
C CYS A 284 -10.23 -25.78 -4.52
N LEU A 285 -9.15 -24.98 -4.47
CA LEU A 285 -9.22 -23.55 -4.17
C LEU A 285 -10.09 -22.80 -5.18
N LYS A 286 -9.91 -23.02 -6.49
CA LYS A 286 -10.75 -22.37 -7.51
C LYS A 286 -12.19 -22.90 -7.51
N LYS A 287 -12.44 -24.13 -7.07
CA LYS A 287 -13.80 -24.67 -6.91
C LYS A 287 -14.52 -24.02 -5.72
N VAL A 288 -13.83 -23.93 -4.58
CA VAL A 288 -14.38 -23.40 -3.32
C VAL A 288 -14.48 -21.88 -3.34
N PHE A 289 -13.48 -21.22 -3.93
CA PHE A 289 -13.37 -19.77 -4.04
C PHE A 289 -13.13 -19.36 -5.51
N PRO A 290 -14.19 -19.27 -6.34
CA PRO A 290 -14.04 -19.06 -7.79
C PRO A 290 -13.26 -17.81 -8.22
N SER A 291 -13.25 -16.76 -7.41
CA SER A 291 -12.59 -15.48 -7.68
C SER A 291 -11.19 -15.36 -7.05
N ILE A 292 -10.71 -16.38 -6.35
CA ILE A 292 -9.44 -16.33 -5.64
C ILE A 292 -8.27 -16.23 -6.64
N GLN A 293 -7.34 -15.34 -6.38
CA GLN A 293 -6.04 -15.35 -7.07
C GLN A 293 -5.11 -16.35 -6.40
N ILE A 294 -4.32 -17.09 -7.16
CA ILE A 294 -3.41 -18.10 -6.64
C ILE A 294 -1.97 -17.72 -6.95
N ILE A 295 -1.16 -17.69 -5.90
CA ILE A 295 0.28 -17.49 -5.97
C ILE A 295 0.94 -18.79 -5.53
N TRP A 296 1.84 -19.31 -6.35
CA TRP A 296 2.67 -20.44 -5.97
C TRP A 296 4.12 -20.00 -5.72
N ASP A 297 4.59 -20.19 -4.49
CA ASP A 297 5.98 -20.04 -4.10
C ASP A 297 6.64 -21.43 -4.18
N PRO A 298 7.41 -21.71 -5.24
CA PRO A 298 7.94 -23.04 -5.49
C PRO A 298 9.08 -23.34 -4.51
N VAL A 299 8.74 -23.74 -3.29
CA VAL A 299 9.71 -24.17 -2.27
C VAL A 299 10.26 -25.55 -2.66
N LEU A 300 11.16 -25.58 -3.64
CA LEU A 300 11.78 -26.82 -4.15
C LEU A 300 12.80 -27.41 -3.17
N ARG A 301 13.32 -26.61 -2.24
CA ARG A 301 14.23 -27.01 -1.18
C ARG A 301 13.93 -26.23 0.11
N ALA A 302 14.02 -26.89 1.26
CA ALA A 302 13.99 -26.18 2.54
C ALA A 302 15.28 -25.36 2.71
N SER A 303 15.19 -24.12 3.17
CA SER A 303 16.35 -23.22 3.36
C SER A 303 17.42 -23.77 4.30
N ALA A 304 17.05 -24.71 5.19
CA ALA A 304 17.94 -25.36 6.15
C ALA A 304 18.44 -26.75 5.71
N ASP A 305 18.10 -27.20 4.50
CA ASP A 305 18.54 -28.48 3.94
C ASP A 305 19.75 -28.28 3.00
N SER A 306 20.82 -29.04 3.24
CA SER A 306 22.07 -29.01 2.45
C SER A 306 22.23 -30.20 1.52
N SER A 307 21.24 -31.11 1.46
CA SER A 307 21.29 -32.33 0.63
C SER A 307 20.66 -32.12 -0.76
N ALA A 308 21.30 -32.67 -1.80
CA ALA A 308 21.04 -32.31 -3.20
C ALA A 308 19.86 -33.04 -3.88
N GLU A 309 19.23 -34.02 -3.22
CA GLU A 309 18.35 -35.01 -3.89
C GLU A 309 16.87 -34.61 -4.09
N GLN A 310 16.44 -33.41 -3.67
CA GLN A 310 15.01 -33.01 -3.72
C GLN A 310 14.56 -32.24 -4.97
N ALA A 311 15.47 -31.86 -5.88
CA ALA A 311 15.14 -30.97 -7.00
C ALA A 311 14.24 -31.59 -8.09
N ASP A 312 14.17 -32.93 -8.20
CA ASP A 312 13.44 -33.63 -9.28
C ASP A 312 11.91 -33.74 -9.08
N ARG A 313 11.32 -33.05 -8.09
CA ARG A 313 9.90 -33.22 -7.73
C ARG A 313 8.91 -32.42 -8.58
N PHE A 314 9.37 -31.42 -9.33
CA PHE A 314 8.51 -30.50 -10.06
C PHE A 314 9.04 -30.22 -11.46
N SER A 315 8.19 -30.44 -12.46
CA SER A 315 8.29 -29.92 -13.81
C SER A 315 7.05 -29.09 -14.10
N LEU A 316 7.19 -27.95 -14.78
CA LEU A 316 6.04 -27.11 -15.17
C LEU A 316 5.05 -27.86 -16.06
N GLU A 317 5.53 -28.81 -16.87
CA GLU A 317 4.70 -29.61 -17.78
C GLU A 317 3.76 -30.58 -17.04
N ASP A 318 4.16 -31.02 -15.84
CA ASP A 318 3.37 -31.95 -15.02
C ASP A 318 2.29 -31.23 -14.21
N ILE A 319 2.34 -29.90 -14.11
CA ILE A 319 1.37 -29.10 -13.36
C ILE A 319 0.17 -28.82 -14.25
N THR A 320 -0.76 -29.78 -14.29
CA THR A 320 -1.99 -29.68 -15.09
C THR A 320 -2.83 -28.44 -14.79
N ALA A 321 -2.75 -27.92 -13.56
CA ALA A 321 -3.46 -26.71 -13.14
C ALA A 321 -2.67 -25.40 -13.33
N LEU A 322 -1.51 -25.40 -14.02
CA LEU A 322 -0.61 -24.24 -14.13
C LEU A 322 -1.33 -22.99 -14.67
N SER A 323 -2.18 -23.17 -15.69
CA SER A 323 -2.97 -22.08 -16.29
C SER A 323 -4.01 -21.44 -15.35
N ARG A 324 -4.25 -22.05 -14.19
CA ARG A 324 -5.14 -21.56 -13.13
C ARG A 324 -4.37 -20.88 -11.99
N ILE A 325 -3.04 -20.87 -12.04
CA ILE A 325 -2.17 -20.12 -11.13
C ILE A 325 -1.98 -18.72 -11.71
N ASP A 326 -2.16 -17.70 -10.88
CA ASP A 326 -2.08 -16.30 -11.32
C ASP A 326 -0.63 -15.79 -11.29
N PHE A 327 0.14 -16.17 -10.27
CA PHE A 327 1.56 -15.81 -10.15
C PHE A 327 2.42 -16.95 -9.60
N ILE A 328 3.69 -17.00 -10.01
CA ILE A 328 4.73 -17.77 -9.31
C ILE A 328 5.82 -16.86 -8.75
N THR A 329 6.40 -17.22 -7.60
CA THR A 329 7.42 -16.39 -6.93
C THR A 329 8.76 -17.11 -6.73
N PRO A 330 9.43 -17.65 -7.77
CA PRO A 330 10.67 -18.39 -7.60
C PRO A 330 11.86 -17.51 -7.19
N ASN A 331 12.81 -18.07 -6.46
CA ASN A 331 14.17 -17.54 -6.41
C ASN A 331 14.96 -17.94 -7.68
N LEU A 332 16.19 -17.44 -7.81
CA LEU A 332 17.00 -17.69 -8.99
C LEU A 332 17.27 -19.20 -9.26
N PRO A 333 17.70 -20.03 -8.28
CA PRO A 333 17.79 -21.47 -8.47
C PRO A 333 16.46 -22.14 -8.88
N GLU A 334 15.35 -21.79 -8.22
CA GLU A 334 14.03 -22.33 -8.51
C GLU A 334 13.58 -21.97 -9.93
N ALA A 335 13.80 -20.72 -10.35
CA ALA A 335 13.45 -20.26 -11.69
C ALA A 335 14.26 -20.98 -12.78
N ARG A 336 15.57 -21.17 -12.57
CA ARG A 336 16.41 -21.94 -13.51
C ARG A 336 15.92 -23.37 -13.68
N HIS A 337 15.57 -24.01 -12.57
CA HIS A 337 15.04 -25.37 -12.57
C HIS A 337 13.70 -25.44 -13.32
N LEU A 338 12.74 -24.60 -12.94
CA LEU A 338 11.40 -24.61 -13.52
C LEU A 338 11.39 -24.24 -15.01
N LEU A 339 12.19 -23.25 -15.41
CA LEU A 339 12.24 -22.79 -16.80
C LEU A 339 13.19 -23.58 -17.69
N GLY A 340 14.05 -24.42 -17.11
CA GLY A 340 15.08 -25.18 -17.84
C GLY A 340 16.14 -24.31 -18.54
N CYS A 341 16.23 -23.02 -18.22
CA CYS A 341 17.16 -22.06 -18.82
C CYS A 341 17.51 -20.93 -17.84
N GLU A 342 18.46 -20.07 -18.22
CA GLU A 342 18.73 -18.86 -17.45
C GLU A 342 17.53 -17.89 -17.51
N PRO A 343 17.01 -17.42 -16.37
CA PRO A 343 15.81 -16.59 -16.31
C PRO A 343 16.14 -15.12 -16.63
N ASP A 344 16.57 -14.84 -17.85
CA ASP A 344 16.68 -13.47 -18.37
C ASP A 344 15.30 -12.89 -18.73
N ASP A 345 15.25 -11.58 -19.00
CA ASP A 345 14.00 -10.87 -19.27
C ASP A 345 13.19 -11.51 -20.41
N GLU A 346 13.84 -12.08 -21.43
CA GLU A 346 13.17 -12.71 -22.57
C GLU A 346 12.63 -14.11 -22.23
N ALA A 347 13.37 -14.91 -21.46
CA ALA A 347 12.91 -16.19 -20.93
C ALA A 347 11.69 -16.00 -20.02
N LEU A 348 11.72 -14.99 -19.15
CA LEU A 348 10.60 -14.67 -18.26
C LEU A 348 9.36 -14.21 -19.04
N LEU A 349 9.55 -13.34 -20.05
CA LEU A 349 8.46 -12.91 -20.94
C LEU A 349 7.92 -14.07 -21.77
N HIS A 350 8.78 -14.96 -22.25
CA HIS A 350 8.37 -16.16 -22.99
C HIS A 350 7.49 -17.06 -22.13
N PHE A 351 7.90 -17.34 -20.88
CA PHE A 351 7.10 -18.09 -19.92
C PHE A 351 5.72 -17.47 -19.70
N HIS A 352 5.64 -16.15 -19.50
CA HIS A 352 4.37 -15.47 -19.32
C HIS A 352 3.48 -15.56 -20.56
N ARG A 353 4.04 -15.39 -21.77
CA ARG A 353 3.29 -15.50 -23.03
C ARG A 353 2.77 -16.91 -23.31
N SER A 354 3.52 -17.94 -22.92
CA SER A 354 3.14 -19.34 -23.18
C SER A 354 2.15 -19.89 -22.16
N SER A 355 2.29 -19.51 -20.88
CA SER A 355 1.49 -20.04 -19.78
C SER A 355 0.33 -19.13 -19.36
N GLY A 356 0.43 -17.82 -19.61
CA GLY A 356 -0.45 -16.79 -19.05
C GLY A 356 -0.16 -16.43 -17.59
N VAL A 357 0.83 -17.08 -16.96
CA VAL A 357 1.13 -16.96 -15.53
C VAL A 357 2.09 -15.80 -15.30
N GLY A 358 1.81 -14.95 -14.30
CA GLY A 358 2.73 -13.90 -13.86
C GLY A 358 3.89 -14.46 -13.05
N LEU A 359 4.99 -13.71 -12.94
CA LEU A 359 6.19 -14.20 -12.24
C LEU A 359 6.86 -13.07 -11.43
N VAL A 360 7.28 -13.37 -10.20
CA VAL A 360 8.19 -12.51 -9.43
C VAL A 360 9.48 -13.27 -9.11
N LEU A 361 10.55 -12.93 -9.82
CA LEU A 361 11.88 -13.51 -9.63
C LEU A 361 12.58 -12.80 -8.48
N LYS A 362 12.81 -13.52 -7.38
CA LYS A 362 13.46 -13.01 -6.17
C LYS A 362 14.99 -13.00 -6.36
N GLY A 363 15.58 -11.81 -6.44
CA GLY A 363 17.01 -11.58 -6.69
C GLY A 363 17.91 -11.64 -5.45
N GLY A 364 17.35 -11.87 -4.27
CA GLY A 364 18.07 -11.84 -2.98
C GLY A 364 19.26 -12.81 -2.83
N HIS A 365 19.51 -13.70 -3.80
CA HIS A 365 20.58 -14.70 -3.79
C HIS A 365 21.93 -14.21 -4.36
N ALA A 366 21.97 -13.07 -5.06
CA ALA A 366 23.22 -12.52 -5.56
C ALA A 366 23.97 -11.75 -4.46
N GLU A 367 25.29 -11.89 -4.31
CA GLU A 367 26.12 -11.16 -3.32
C GLU A 367 26.25 -9.64 -3.58
N GLU A 368 25.42 -9.11 -4.47
CA GLU A 368 25.42 -7.71 -4.84
C GLU A 368 24.86 -6.82 -3.72
N SER A 369 25.37 -5.58 -3.66
CA SER A 369 24.91 -4.52 -2.75
C SER A 369 23.50 -4.02 -3.07
N VAL A 370 22.99 -4.34 -4.26
CA VAL A 370 21.63 -4.02 -4.72
C VAL A 370 20.89 -5.32 -4.98
N VAL A 371 19.79 -5.54 -4.28
CA VAL A 371 18.84 -6.62 -4.59
C VAL A 371 17.99 -6.17 -5.77
N THR A 372 17.95 -6.99 -6.82
CA THR A 372 17.11 -6.74 -8.01
C THR A 372 16.10 -7.86 -8.16
N ASP A 373 14.84 -7.59 -7.83
CA ASP A 373 13.73 -8.48 -8.14
C ASP A 373 13.19 -8.12 -9.53
N ARG A 374 12.69 -9.11 -10.27
CA ARG A 374 12.01 -8.89 -11.55
C ARG A 374 10.57 -9.35 -11.47
N ILE A 375 9.66 -8.54 -11.97
CA ILE A 375 8.24 -8.92 -12.08
C ILE A 375 7.83 -8.96 -13.55
N VAL A 376 7.11 -10.02 -13.91
CA VAL A 376 6.45 -10.19 -15.20
C VAL A 376 4.94 -10.29 -15.03
N TYR A 377 4.24 -9.37 -15.68
CA TYR A 377 2.78 -9.28 -15.68
C TYR A 377 2.32 -8.43 -16.88
N ASP A 378 1.11 -8.66 -17.39
CA ASP A 378 0.52 -7.89 -18.50
C ASP A 378 1.47 -7.73 -19.71
N GLY A 379 2.22 -8.79 -20.04
CA GLY A 379 3.20 -8.77 -21.14
C GLY A 379 4.44 -7.89 -20.93
N ARG A 380 4.70 -7.42 -19.71
CA ARG A 380 5.85 -6.56 -19.35
C ARG A 380 6.80 -7.29 -18.41
N CYS A 381 8.08 -6.93 -18.48
CA CYS A 381 9.09 -7.35 -17.51
C CYS A 381 9.74 -6.09 -16.91
N GLU A 382 9.64 -5.93 -15.60
CA GLU A 382 10.12 -4.75 -14.89
C GLU A 382 11.00 -5.12 -13.70
N ALA A 383 11.99 -4.27 -13.40
CA ALA A 383 12.95 -4.51 -12.33
C ALA A 383 12.68 -3.59 -11.12
N LEU A 384 12.68 -4.20 -9.93
CA LEU A 384 12.60 -3.53 -8.63
C LEU A 384 13.95 -3.62 -7.94
N ARG A 385 14.52 -2.47 -7.59
CA ARG A 385 15.86 -2.38 -7.03
C ARG A 385 15.81 -1.76 -5.64
N LEU A 386 16.45 -2.42 -4.69
CA LEU A 386 16.60 -1.93 -3.32
C LEU A 386 18.02 -2.22 -2.82
N LEU A 387 18.56 -1.34 -1.98
CA LEU A 387 19.84 -1.60 -1.33
C LEU A 387 19.70 -2.79 -0.38
N ARG A 388 20.68 -3.70 -0.43
CA ARG A 388 20.73 -4.83 0.49
C ARG A 388 21.01 -4.32 1.89
N SER A 389 20.17 -4.71 2.85
CA SER A 389 20.35 -4.39 4.25
C SER A 389 20.11 -5.60 5.17
N GLY A 390 20.59 -5.49 6.41
CA GLY A 390 20.45 -6.51 7.45
C GLY A 390 21.17 -7.83 7.14
N THR A 391 20.91 -8.82 7.97
CA THR A 391 21.45 -10.18 7.81
C THR A 391 20.41 -11.13 7.24
N GLU A 392 20.85 -12.26 6.70
CA GLU A 392 19.93 -13.29 6.25
C GLU A 392 19.04 -13.78 7.39
N LYS A 393 17.78 -14.09 7.07
CA LYS A 393 16.80 -14.67 8.00
C LYS A 393 16.21 -15.93 7.40
N HIS A 394 15.86 -16.86 8.27
CA HIS A 394 15.05 -18.02 7.91
C HIS A 394 13.71 -17.53 7.34
N GLY A 395 13.23 -18.17 6.28
CA GLY A 395 11.92 -17.89 5.69
C GLY A 395 11.75 -16.58 4.92
N THR A 396 12.83 -15.82 4.63
CA THR A 396 12.71 -14.56 3.85
C THR A 396 12.02 -14.74 2.49
N GLY A 397 12.25 -15.87 1.81
CA GLY A 397 11.56 -16.20 0.56
C GLY A 397 10.06 -16.37 0.73
N CYS A 398 9.63 -17.11 1.75
CA CYS A 398 8.21 -17.29 2.08
C CYS A 398 7.56 -15.96 2.49
N ALA A 399 8.25 -15.16 3.31
CA ALA A 399 7.80 -13.84 3.73
C ALA A 399 7.64 -12.90 2.53
N HIS A 400 8.54 -12.95 1.53
CA HIS A 400 8.38 -12.21 0.29
C HIS A 400 7.07 -12.57 -0.43
N SER A 401 6.86 -13.87 -0.68
CA SER A 401 5.67 -14.35 -1.40
C SER A 401 4.38 -14.01 -0.65
N THR A 402 4.37 -14.14 0.67
CA THR A 402 3.23 -13.79 1.50
C THR A 402 2.98 -12.28 1.56
N ALA A 403 4.03 -11.46 1.59
CA ALA A 403 3.90 -10.01 1.52
C ALA A 403 3.33 -9.55 0.18
N PHE A 404 3.74 -10.20 -0.92
CA PHE A 404 3.17 -9.99 -2.25
C PHE A 404 1.68 -10.37 -2.29
N ALA A 405 1.32 -11.54 -1.73
CA ALA A 405 -0.08 -11.99 -1.61
C ALA A 405 -0.94 -11.01 -0.80
N ALA A 406 -0.42 -10.51 0.32
CA ALA A 406 -1.09 -9.53 1.17
C ALA A 406 -1.30 -8.20 0.45
N ALA A 407 -0.29 -7.70 -0.26
CA ALA A 407 -0.41 -6.46 -1.04
C ALA A 407 -1.43 -6.57 -2.18
N LEU A 408 -1.47 -7.71 -2.89
CA LEU A 408 -2.52 -7.98 -3.89
C LEU A 408 -3.91 -8.04 -3.23
N ALA A 409 -4.05 -8.67 -2.06
CA ALA A 409 -5.32 -8.72 -1.32
C ALA A 409 -5.79 -7.32 -0.86
N LEU A 410 -4.87 -6.39 -0.63
CA LEU A 410 -5.15 -4.97 -0.37
C LEU A 410 -5.52 -4.17 -1.65
N GLY A 411 -5.52 -4.82 -2.82
CA GLY A 411 -5.86 -4.22 -4.10
C GLY A 411 -4.74 -3.41 -4.74
N GLN A 412 -3.48 -3.70 -4.39
CA GLN A 412 -2.33 -3.09 -5.07
C GLN A 412 -2.10 -3.74 -6.43
N GLU A 413 -1.68 -2.94 -7.41
CA GLU A 413 -1.25 -3.44 -8.72
C GLU A 413 0.02 -4.30 -8.58
N PRO A 414 0.25 -5.30 -9.46
CA PRO A 414 1.33 -6.28 -9.30
C PRO A 414 2.73 -5.67 -9.07
N PHE A 415 3.13 -4.64 -9.84
CA PHE A 415 4.43 -4.00 -9.65
C PHE A 415 4.58 -3.36 -8.25
N THR A 416 3.55 -2.64 -7.80
CA THR A 416 3.53 -2.04 -6.45
C THR A 416 3.56 -3.12 -5.37
N ALA A 417 2.77 -4.20 -5.55
CA ALA A 417 2.74 -5.31 -4.62
C ALA A 417 4.10 -5.99 -4.48
N ALA A 418 4.83 -6.21 -5.58
CA ALA A 418 6.17 -6.77 -5.54
C ALA A 418 7.18 -5.81 -4.88
N GLY A 419 7.05 -4.50 -5.11
CA GLY A 419 7.86 -3.50 -4.42
C GLY A 419 7.64 -3.50 -2.90
N MET A 420 6.38 -3.60 -2.47
CA MET A 420 6.03 -3.74 -1.04
C MET A 420 6.60 -5.02 -0.44
N ALA A 421 6.57 -6.14 -1.18
CA ALA A 421 7.16 -7.40 -0.74
C ALA A 421 8.68 -7.32 -0.57
N GLN A 422 9.39 -6.74 -1.55
CA GLN A 422 10.83 -6.52 -1.49
C GLN A 422 11.21 -5.65 -0.28
N LEU A 423 10.48 -4.55 -0.08
CA LEU A 423 10.69 -3.62 1.04
C LEU A 423 10.41 -4.29 2.39
N TYR A 424 9.33 -5.07 2.50
CA TYR A 424 9.00 -5.82 3.71
C TYR A 424 10.15 -6.74 4.11
N VAL A 425 10.68 -7.53 3.17
CA VAL A 425 11.80 -8.44 3.43
C VAL A 425 13.07 -7.69 3.80
N SER A 426 13.35 -6.55 3.17
CA SER A 426 14.50 -5.72 3.55
C SER A 426 14.44 -5.30 5.02
N ARG A 427 13.27 -4.84 5.48
CA ARG A 427 13.05 -4.47 6.89
C ARG A 427 13.11 -5.68 7.81
N LEU A 428 12.57 -6.82 7.36
CA LEU A 428 12.60 -8.07 8.10
C LEU A 428 14.04 -8.55 8.37
N ARG A 429 14.95 -8.37 7.42
CA ARG A 429 16.38 -8.70 7.57
C ARG A 429 17.09 -7.86 8.63
N GLU A 430 16.57 -6.68 8.95
CA GLU A 430 17.10 -5.78 9.99
C GLU A 430 16.46 -6.02 11.37
N SER A 431 15.40 -6.80 11.46
CA SER A 431 14.54 -6.89 12.65
C SER A 431 15.18 -7.55 13.88
N ALA A 432 16.22 -8.37 13.70
CA ALA A 432 16.86 -9.12 14.78
C ALA A 432 18.32 -9.48 14.41
N SER A 433 19.12 -9.90 15.38
CA SER A 433 20.51 -10.35 15.15
C SER A 433 20.60 -11.83 14.69
N GLY A 434 19.67 -12.69 15.11
CA GLY A 434 19.66 -14.12 14.80
C GLY A 434 18.92 -14.48 13.50
N MET A 435 18.81 -15.78 13.20
CA MET A 435 18.11 -16.30 12.00
C MET A 435 16.58 -16.12 12.05
N LEU A 436 15.99 -16.05 13.24
CA LEU A 436 14.57 -15.78 13.41
C LEU A 436 14.31 -14.28 13.36
N ALA A 437 13.41 -13.87 12.45
CA ALA A 437 13.04 -12.48 12.29
C ALA A 437 11.95 -12.06 13.29
N MET A 438 11.90 -10.76 13.61
CA MET A 438 10.79 -10.14 14.33
C MET A 438 9.89 -9.42 13.34
N HIS A 439 8.67 -9.91 13.15
CA HIS A 439 7.72 -9.32 12.22
C HIS A 439 7.01 -8.08 12.78
N LYS A 440 7.13 -7.79 14.09
CA LYS A 440 6.53 -6.61 14.73
C LYS A 440 7.49 -5.44 14.71
N ASP A 441 6.93 -4.23 14.67
CA ASP A 441 7.67 -2.97 14.78
C ASP A 441 8.87 -2.90 13.83
N LEU A 442 8.65 -3.40 12.60
CA LEU A 442 9.68 -3.43 11.57
C LEU A 442 10.30 -2.03 11.39
N PRO A 443 11.62 -1.94 11.20
CA PRO A 443 12.30 -0.67 11.00
C PRO A 443 11.61 0.17 9.92
N ALA A 444 11.62 1.49 10.10
CA ALA A 444 11.19 2.42 9.06
C ALA A 444 11.95 2.16 7.75
N ASP A 445 11.39 2.62 6.63
CA ASP A 445 11.97 2.44 5.31
C ASP A 445 13.48 2.63 5.29
N PRO A 446 14.29 1.73 4.69
CA PRO A 446 15.74 1.93 4.57
C PRO A 446 16.10 3.29 3.96
N VAL A 447 15.25 3.83 3.09
CA VAL A 447 15.41 5.19 2.54
C VAL A 447 15.16 6.26 3.60
N VAL A 448 14.09 6.14 4.39
CA VAL A 448 13.79 7.05 5.52
C VAL A 448 14.88 6.96 6.59
N ARG A 449 15.43 5.76 6.82
CA ARG A 449 16.53 5.52 7.75
C ARG A 449 17.85 6.11 7.24
N LEU A 450 18.19 5.88 5.97
CA LEU A 450 19.35 6.50 5.30
C LEU A 450 19.26 8.03 5.35
N MET A 451 18.06 8.60 5.23
CA MET A 451 17.82 10.04 5.38
C MET A 451 17.88 10.53 6.83
N SER A 452 17.65 9.65 7.82
CA SER A 452 17.85 9.96 9.24
C SER A 452 19.29 9.76 9.73
N GLU A 453 20.12 9.04 8.96
CA GLU A 453 21.55 8.81 9.24
C GLU A 453 22.47 9.77 8.46
N ILE A 454 21.98 10.40 7.39
CA ILE A 454 22.70 11.43 6.62
C ILE A 454 22.30 12.83 7.11
N ASP A 455 23.13 13.42 7.96
CA ASP A 455 22.89 14.77 8.49
C ASP A 455 23.27 15.90 7.51
N LEU A 456 23.90 15.58 6.38
CA LEU A 456 24.50 16.54 5.47
C LEU A 456 24.10 16.30 4.01
N GLN A 457 23.32 17.24 3.47
CA GLN A 457 23.00 17.33 2.04
C GLN A 457 23.81 18.44 1.37
N PHE A 458 24.38 18.16 0.20
CA PHE A 458 24.98 19.17 -0.67
C PHE A 458 24.07 19.53 -1.84
N ILE A 459 23.92 20.82 -2.12
CA ILE A 459 23.16 21.34 -3.25
C ILE A 459 24.13 22.02 -4.22
N THR A 460 24.18 21.56 -5.46
CA THR A 460 25.07 22.15 -6.48
C THR A 460 24.69 23.62 -6.73
N HIS A 461 25.69 24.44 -7.04
CA HIS A 461 25.47 25.84 -7.36
C HIS A 461 26.56 26.37 -8.28
N ARG A 462 26.29 26.30 -9.59
CA ARG A 462 27.20 26.69 -10.67
C ARG A 462 28.07 27.89 -10.32
N GLN A 463 29.38 27.69 -10.34
CA GLN A 463 30.36 28.75 -10.26
C GLN A 463 30.99 28.98 -11.65
N PRO A 464 31.55 30.17 -11.94
CA PRO A 464 32.25 30.42 -13.20
C PRO A 464 33.42 29.47 -13.48
N ASP A 465 34.02 28.91 -12.42
CA ASP A 465 35.26 28.14 -12.42
C ASP A 465 35.07 26.67 -11.99
N LEU A 466 33.83 26.24 -11.71
CA LEU A 466 33.52 24.88 -11.26
C LEU A 466 32.13 24.46 -11.75
N SER A 467 32.07 23.39 -12.53
CA SER A 467 30.82 22.79 -12.98
C SER A 467 30.13 22.01 -11.88
N GLU A 468 28.82 21.78 -12.00
CA GLU A 468 28.03 20.99 -11.05
C GLU A 468 28.53 19.54 -10.94
N LEU A 469 29.11 19.00 -12.03
CA LEU A 469 29.74 17.68 -12.02
C LEU A 469 31.01 17.66 -11.17
N GLU A 470 31.88 18.66 -11.35
CA GLU A 470 33.11 18.79 -10.57
C GLU A 470 32.82 19.07 -9.10
N GLU A 471 31.79 19.87 -8.80
CA GLU A 471 31.27 20.07 -7.44
C GLU A 471 30.84 18.74 -6.82
N ALA A 472 29.98 17.98 -7.51
CA ALA A 472 29.47 16.71 -7.02
C ALA A 472 30.60 15.69 -6.76
N GLU A 473 31.57 15.61 -7.66
CA GLU A 473 32.71 14.70 -7.48
C GLU A 473 33.61 15.12 -6.32
N ALA A 474 33.88 16.42 -6.17
CA ALA A 474 34.69 16.95 -5.08
C ALA A 474 34.04 16.69 -3.71
N VAL A 475 32.75 16.98 -3.54
CA VAL A 475 32.07 16.75 -2.24
C VAL A 475 31.94 15.27 -1.91
N CYS A 476 31.71 14.41 -2.91
CA CYS A 476 31.68 12.97 -2.71
C CYS A 476 33.04 12.43 -2.23
N ARG A 477 34.15 12.92 -2.79
CA ARG A 477 35.51 12.60 -2.29
C ARG A 477 35.72 13.07 -0.85
N MET A 478 35.12 14.19 -0.46
CA MET A 478 35.17 14.74 0.90
C MET A 478 34.24 14.01 1.90
N GLY A 479 33.50 12.98 1.46
CA GLY A 479 32.65 12.18 2.35
C GLY A 479 31.17 12.55 2.33
N VAL A 480 30.73 13.52 1.51
CA VAL A 480 29.30 13.83 1.36
C VAL A 480 28.60 12.66 0.65
N ARG A 481 27.46 12.22 1.20
CA ARG A 481 26.69 11.08 0.69
C ARG A 481 25.28 11.43 0.23
N TRP A 482 24.99 12.72 0.07
CA TRP A 482 23.74 13.18 -0.52
C TRP A 482 23.95 14.45 -1.34
N VAL A 483 23.69 14.34 -2.65
CA VAL A 483 23.85 15.41 -3.62
C VAL A 483 22.51 15.72 -4.28
N GLN A 484 22.15 17.00 -4.29
CA GLN A 484 21.02 17.55 -5.03
C GLN A 484 21.54 18.38 -6.21
N LEU A 485 21.22 17.95 -7.43
CA LEU A 485 21.55 18.71 -8.65
C LEU A 485 20.51 19.81 -8.87
N ARG A 486 20.99 21.06 -8.82
CA ARG A 486 20.19 22.26 -9.02
C ARG A 486 20.71 23.07 -10.20
N MET A 487 19.95 23.08 -11.31
CA MET A 487 20.26 23.79 -12.55
C MET A 487 19.04 24.57 -13.05
N LYS A 488 18.70 25.71 -12.41
CA LYS A 488 17.44 26.44 -12.69
C LYS A 488 17.36 27.03 -14.10
N GLU A 489 18.48 27.54 -14.60
CA GLU A 489 18.55 28.25 -15.89
C GLU A 489 18.97 27.36 -17.07
N ALA A 490 19.22 26.06 -16.84
CA ALA A 490 19.70 25.15 -17.86
C ALA A 490 18.55 24.61 -18.73
N SER A 491 18.83 24.30 -20.00
CA SER A 491 17.88 23.55 -20.84
C SER A 491 17.65 22.13 -20.30
N ASP A 492 16.54 21.49 -20.66
CA ASP A 492 16.29 20.08 -20.29
C ASP A 492 17.39 19.16 -20.83
N GLU A 493 17.91 19.42 -22.02
CA GLU A 493 18.98 18.64 -22.63
C GLU A 493 20.31 18.75 -21.86
N GLU A 494 20.70 19.98 -21.50
CA GLU A 494 21.90 20.22 -20.69
C GLU A 494 21.78 19.57 -19.31
N MET A 495 20.63 19.77 -18.65
CA MET A 495 20.38 19.21 -17.33
C MET A 495 20.35 17.69 -17.36
N LEU A 496 19.77 17.06 -18.39
CA LEU A 496 19.74 15.60 -18.55
C LEU A 496 21.16 15.04 -18.71
N ARG A 497 22.01 15.66 -19.55
CA ARG A 497 23.41 15.25 -19.72
C ARG A 497 24.20 15.35 -18.40
N THR A 498 24.08 16.48 -17.70
CA THR A 498 24.77 16.68 -16.42
C THR A 498 24.24 15.72 -15.34
N ALA A 499 22.92 15.49 -15.29
CA ALA A 499 22.30 14.58 -14.33
C ALA A 499 22.78 13.13 -14.51
N HIS A 500 22.96 12.65 -15.75
CA HIS A 500 23.56 11.33 -15.99
C HIS A 500 25.00 11.24 -15.46
N ALA A 501 25.81 12.27 -15.69
CA ALA A 501 27.19 12.30 -15.22
C ALA A 501 27.27 12.35 -13.69
N VAL A 502 26.47 13.21 -13.05
CA VAL A 502 26.40 13.33 -11.58
C VAL A 502 25.88 12.05 -10.95
N LYS A 503 24.87 11.40 -11.53
CA LYS A 503 24.39 10.09 -11.05
C LYS A 503 25.50 9.04 -11.06
N ALA A 504 26.30 8.99 -12.13
CA ALA A 504 27.41 8.04 -12.22
C ALA A 504 28.47 8.28 -11.13
N VAL A 505 28.76 9.55 -10.82
CA VAL A 505 29.63 9.93 -9.70
C VAL A 505 29.02 9.51 -8.37
N CYS A 506 27.76 9.87 -8.09
CA CYS A 506 27.10 9.54 -6.83
C CYS A 506 27.08 8.03 -6.59
N ARG A 507 26.75 7.24 -7.63
CA ARG A 507 26.78 5.78 -7.58
C ARG A 507 28.17 5.24 -7.22
N ARG A 508 29.24 5.81 -7.78
CA ARG A 508 30.63 5.38 -7.50
C ARG A 508 31.02 5.55 -6.03
N TYR A 509 30.49 6.60 -5.38
CA TYR A 509 30.80 6.94 -3.99
C TYR A 509 29.73 6.48 -2.99
N GLY A 510 28.69 5.77 -3.44
CA GLY A 510 27.57 5.36 -2.59
C GLY A 510 26.76 6.54 -2.03
N ALA A 511 26.65 7.63 -2.80
CA ALA A 511 25.89 8.82 -2.44
C ALA A 511 24.49 8.81 -3.06
N LEU A 512 23.50 9.31 -2.32
CA LEU A 512 22.17 9.62 -2.83
C LEU A 512 22.20 10.77 -3.82
N PHE A 513 21.44 10.62 -4.90
CA PHE A 513 21.30 11.61 -5.96
C PHE A 513 19.84 12.01 -6.17
N VAL A 514 19.54 13.28 -5.91
CA VAL A 514 18.22 13.87 -6.16
C VAL A 514 18.29 15.02 -7.15
N VAL A 515 17.23 15.18 -7.94
CA VAL A 515 17.11 16.26 -8.94
C VAL A 515 16.21 17.37 -8.40
N ASN A 516 16.59 18.62 -8.61
CA ASN A 516 15.79 19.77 -8.20
C ASN A 516 14.69 20.10 -9.24
N ASP A 517 13.46 20.33 -8.79
CA ASP A 517 12.25 20.80 -9.51
C ASP A 517 11.74 19.88 -10.66
N ARG A 518 12.62 19.28 -11.47
CA ARG A 518 12.27 18.57 -12.72
C ARG A 518 12.05 17.06 -12.53
N VAL A 519 10.83 16.69 -12.15
CA VAL A 519 10.38 15.29 -11.96
C VAL A 519 10.62 14.41 -13.20
N SER A 520 10.40 14.92 -14.41
CA SER A 520 10.60 14.18 -15.65
C SER A 520 12.06 13.79 -15.88
N ILE A 521 13.00 14.68 -15.57
CA ILE A 521 14.44 14.39 -15.66
C ILE A 521 14.84 13.37 -14.59
N ALA A 522 14.34 13.54 -13.35
CA ALA A 522 14.57 12.58 -12.27
C ALA A 522 14.16 11.16 -12.68
N ARG A 523 13.01 11.01 -13.36
CA ARG A 523 12.54 9.73 -13.91
C ARG A 523 13.46 9.20 -15.01
N GLN A 524 13.82 10.03 -15.98
CA GLN A 524 14.63 9.63 -17.14
C GLN A 524 16.04 9.15 -16.76
N VAL A 525 16.69 9.85 -15.83
CA VAL A 525 18.01 9.43 -15.33
C VAL A 525 17.92 8.37 -14.24
N ASP A 526 16.71 8.02 -13.81
CA ASP A 526 16.44 7.12 -12.68
C ASP A 526 17.14 7.60 -11.39
N ALA A 527 17.04 8.90 -11.08
CA ALA A 527 17.56 9.47 -9.83
C ALA A 527 16.94 8.77 -8.61
N ASP A 528 17.58 8.87 -7.45
CA ASP A 528 17.03 8.35 -6.18
C ASP A 528 15.80 9.14 -5.75
N GLY A 529 15.66 10.38 -6.23
CA GLY A 529 14.48 11.19 -5.97
C GLY A 529 14.48 12.58 -6.61
N VAL A 530 13.53 13.39 -6.16
CA VAL A 530 13.35 14.78 -6.55
C VAL A 530 13.18 15.66 -5.31
N HIS A 531 13.66 16.90 -5.37
CA HIS A 531 13.30 17.94 -4.39
C HIS A 531 12.48 19.02 -5.08
N LEU A 532 11.31 19.33 -4.52
CA LEU A 532 10.34 20.26 -5.10
C LEU A 532 10.27 21.55 -4.27
N GLY A 533 10.31 22.69 -4.95
CA GLY A 533 9.96 23.99 -4.41
C GLY A 533 8.47 24.12 -4.08
N LYS A 534 8.08 25.24 -3.49
CA LYS A 534 6.69 25.47 -3.04
C LYS A 534 5.68 25.53 -4.19
N GLU A 535 6.08 26.14 -5.31
CA GLU A 535 5.24 26.34 -6.50
C GLU A 535 5.42 25.24 -7.56
N ASP A 536 6.24 24.23 -7.27
CA ASP A 536 6.46 23.11 -8.17
C ASP A 536 5.32 22.11 -8.11
N MET A 537 5.36 21.11 -9.00
CA MET A 537 4.43 19.99 -9.09
C MET A 537 3.99 19.44 -7.72
N ALA A 538 2.71 19.09 -7.58
CA ALA A 538 2.17 18.51 -6.35
C ALA A 538 2.85 17.16 -6.02
N ILE A 539 3.00 16.84 -4.73
CA ILE A 539 3.67 15.58 -4.30
C ILE A 539 2.97 14.36 -4.88
N ALA A 540 1.63 14.34 -4.86
CA ALA A 540 0.84 13.23 -5.41
C ALA A 540 1.08 13.00 -6.92
N GLU A 541 1.32 14.07 -7.68
CA GLU A 541 1.64 14.00 -9.11
C GLU A 541 3.06 13.44 -9.31
N ALA A 542 4.03 14.00 -8.57
CA ALA A 542 5.41 13.52 -8.62
C ALA A 542 5.51 12.04 -8.24
N ARG A 543 4.76 11.61 -7.23
CA ARG A 543 4.66 10.20 -6.80
C ARG A 543 4.08 9.30 -7.90
N ARG A 544 3.10 9.79 -8.67
CA ARG A 544 2.54 9.03 -9.81
C ARG A 544 3.57 8.81 -10.93
N ILE A 545 4.43 9.81 -11.18
CA ILE A 545 5.45 9.74 -12.23
C ILE A 545 6.65 8.89 -11.78
N LEU A 546 7.07 9.03 -10.53
CA LEU A 546 8.30 8.41 -10.00
C LEU A 546 8.09 7.02 -9.39
N GLY A 547 6.85 6.70 -8.97
CA GLY A 547 6.52 5.49 -8.23
C GLY A 547 6.70 5.65 -6.72
N SER A 548 6.33 4.61 -5.97
CA SER A 548 6.37 4.59 -4.49
C SER A 548 7.77 4.59 -3.90
N ASN A 549 8.79 4.22 -4.68
CA ASN A 549 10.12 3.86 -4.17
C ASN A 549 11.15 5.00 -4.28
N LYS A 550 10.76 6.19 -4.75
CA LYS A 550 11.66 7.34 -4.95
C LYS A 550 11.49 8.37 -3.85
N ILE A 551 12.57 9.08 -3.51
CA ILE A 551 12.55 10.16 -2.52
C ILE A 551 11.87 11.38 -3.11
N ILE A 552 10.93 11.99 -2.39
CA ILE A 552 10.32 13.26 -2.74
C ILE A 552 10.49 14.21 -1.57
N GLY A 553 11.28 15.26 -1.78
CA GLY A 553 11.46 16.35 -0.82
C GLY A 553 10.61 17.57 -1.14
N ARG A 554 10.30 18.37 -0.12
CA ARG A 554 9.61 19.66 -0.28
C ARG A 554 10.34 20.79 0.44
N THR A 555 10.44 21.96 -0.19
CA THR A 555 10.83 23.19 0.50
C THR A 555 9.67 23.72 1.35
N CYS A 556 9.93 23.97 2.64
CA CYS A 556 8.97 24.55 3.58
C CYS A 556 9.54 25.85 4.19
N ASN A 557 8.69 26.86 4.39
CA ASN A 557 9.08 28.13 4.98
C ASN A 557 8.33 28.42 6.29
N THR A 558 7.29 27.64 6.60
CA THR A 558 6.44 27.80 7.79
C THR A 558 6.03 26.44 8.33
N MET A 559 5.54 26.39 9.57
CA MET A 559 4.97 25.15 10.14
C MET A 559 3.78 24.65 9.31
N GLU A 560 2.99 25.55 8.71
CA GLU A 560 1.86 25.16 7.87
C GLU A 560 2.30 24.48 6.58
N ASP A 561 3.43 24.90 6.00
CA ASP A 561 4.03 24.19 4.87
C ASP A 561 4.47 22.77 5.28
N VAL A 562 5.01 22.61 6.50
CA VAL A 562 5.41 21.29 7.03
C VAL A 562 4.19 20.39 7.24
N ARG A 563 3.11 20.88 7.83
CA ARG A 563 1.86 20.11 7.98
C ARG A 563 1.32 19.63 6.65
N ARG A 564 1.32 20.52 5.65
CA ARG A 564 0.90 20.18 4.29
C ARG A 564 1.80 19.13 3.67
N ALA A 565 3.13 19.30 3.72
CA ALA A 565 4.07 18.34 3.19
C ALA A 565 3.93 16.95 3.85
N TYR A 566 3.68 16.92 5.17
CA TYR A 566 3.42 15.71 5.92
C TYR A 566 2.12 15.02 5.48
N ALA A 567 1.01 15.78 5.37
CA ALA A 567 -0.27 15.26 4.89
C ALA A 567 -0.20 14.75 3.44
N GLU A 568 0.64 15.36 2.60
CA GLU A 568 0.86 14.96 1.22
C GLU A 568 1.78 13.73 1.06
N GLY A 569 2.39 13.22 2.14
CA GLY A 569 3.27 12.04 2.08
C GLY A 569 4.63 12.32 1.46
N THR A 570 5.18 13.51 1.72
CA THR A 570 6.58 13.86 1.42
C THR A 570 7.54 13.03 2.27
N ASP A 571 8.74 12.70 1.75
CA ASP A 571 9.74 11.89 2.44
C ASP A 571 10.68 12.73 3.33
N TYR A 572 10.91 14.02 3.00
CA TYR A 572 11.59 14.99 3.87
C TYR A 572 11.28 16.45 3.52
N VAL A 573 11.56 17.36 4.46
CA VAL A 573 11.43 18.80 4.24
C VAL A 573 12.75 19.55 4.35
N GLY A 574 12.98 20.45 3.41
CA GLY A 574 14.00 21.49 3.52
C GLY A 574 13.38 22.75 4.11
N ILE A 575 13.72 23.07 5.35
CA ILE A 575 13.15 24.20 6.10
C ILE A 575 14.11 25.39 6.02
N GLY A 576 13.64 26.52 5.52
CA GLY A 576 14.47 27.72 5.43
C GLY A 576 13.72 28.91 4.85
N PRO A 577 14.42 30.00 4.50
CA PRO A 577 15.86 30.17 4.64
C PRO A 577 16.30 30.44 6.10
N TYR A 578 17.44 29.86 6.52
CA TYR A 578 18.05 30.15 7.83
C TYR A 578 18.50 31.61 7.94
N ARG A 579 19.13 32.12 6.88
CA ARG A 579 19.49 33.54 6.70
C ARG A 579 19.42 33.93 5.23
N TYR A 580 19.59 35.22 4.95
CA TYR A 580 19.65 35.71 3.57
C TYR A 580 20.73 34.97 2.76
N THR A 581 20.41 34.62 1.52
CA THR A 581 21.34 33.98 0.58
C THR A 581 21.21 34.58 -0.79
N GLU A 582 22.34 34.77 -1.48
CA GLU A 582 22.36 35.21 -2.88
C GLU A 582 21.85 34.12 -3.86
N THR A 583 21.72 32.87 -3.40
CA THR A 583 21.39 31.69 -4.23
C THR A 583 19.90 31.58 -4.64
N LYS A 584 19.02 32.49 -4.19
CA LYS A 584 17.58 32.54 -4.54
C LYS A 584 17.13 34.00 -4.74
N GLN A 585 16.54 34.31 -5.90
CA GLN A 585 16.13 35.68 -6.29
C GLN A 585 14.79 36.17 -5.68
N ARG A 586 13.97 35.27 -5.10
CA ARG A 586 12.76 35.60 -4.32
C ARG A 586 12.79 34.78 -3.03
N LEU A 587 12.97 35.42 -1.88
CA LEU A 587 13.10 34.74 -0.59
C LEU A 587 11.83 34.91 0.25
N ALA A 588 11.41 33.81 0.86
CA ALA A 588 10.49 33.83 2.00
C ALA A 588 11.18 34.51 3.21
N PRO A 589 10.42 34.93 4.25
CA PRO A 589 10.99 35.52 5.45
C PRO A 589 12.07 34.62 6.07
N VAL A 590 13.13 35.24 6.58
CA VAL A 590 14.23 34.55 7.27
C VAL A 590 13.70 33.94 8.58
N LEU A 591 13.95 32.65 8.78
CA LEU A 591 13.49 31.93 9.98
C LEU A 591 14.43 32.09 11.18
N GLY A 592 15.75 32.07 10.93
CA GLY A 592 16.75 32.04 12.01
C GLY A 592 16.60 30.84 12.95
N LEU A 593 17.29 30.90 14.11
CA LEU A 593 17.23 29.83 15.11
C LEU A 593 15.87 29.75 15.81
N GLU A 594 15.22 30.90 16.03
CA GLU A 594 13.91 30.95 16.70
C GLU A 594 12.83 30.29 15.85
N GLY A 595 12.80 30.55 14.54
CA GLY A 595 11.86 29.92 13.62
C GLY A 595 12.05 28.40 13.55
N TYR A 596 13.29 27.92 13.51
CA TYR A 596 13.58 26.48 13.54
C TYR A 596 13.16 25.83 14.86
N ARG A 597 13.46 26.44 16.00
CA ARG A 597 13.05 25.91 17.31
C ARG A 597 11.53 25.85 17.44
N ALA A 598 10.82 26.86 16.95
CA ALA A 598 9.36 26.89 16.94
C ALA A 598 8.78 25.75 16.07
N ILE A 599 9.28 25.58 14.84
CA ILE A 599 8.83 24.51 13.94
C ILE A 599 9.12 23.13 14.53
N ALA A 600 10.34 22.89 15.02
CA ALA A 600 10.72 21.60 15.62
C ALA A 600 9.84 21.25 16.83
N SER A 601 9.56 22.23 17.70
CA SER A 601 8.69 22.05 18.87
C SER A 601 7.25 21.71 18.47
N CYS A 602 6.71 22.37 17.44
CA CYS A 602 5.39 22.04 16.90
C CYS A 602 5.36 20.64 16.27
N MET A 603 6.37 20.28 15.48
CA MET A 603 6.49 18.93 14.90
C MET A 603 6.49 17.86 16.00
N GLN A 604 7.21 18.08 17.10
CA GLN A 604 7.24 17.17 18.23
C GLN A 604 5.88 17.07 18.93
N ALA A 605 5.24 18.21 19.21
CA ALA A 605 3.93 18.24 19.88
C ALA A 605 2.82 17.57 19.05
N GLU A 606 2.90 17.68 17.72
CA GLU A 606 1.93 17.09 16.78
C GLU A 606 2.29 15.66 16.36
N GLY A 607 3.41 15.11 16.85
CA GLY A 607 3.85 13.76 16.50
C GLY A 607 4.30 13.61 15.03
N ILE A 608 4.67 14.70 14.37
CA ILE A 608 5.17 14.70 12.99
C ILE A 608 6.61 14.19 12.98
N ARG A 609 6.81 12.98 12.44
CA ARG A 609 8.11 12.29 12.38
C ARG A 609 8.88 12.51 11.06
N LEU A 610 8.62 13.62 10.38
CA LEU A 610 9.20 13.91 9.07
C LEU A 610 10.67 14.39 9.20
N PRO A 611 11.65 13.81 8.46
CA PRO A 611 13.01 14.31 8.43
C PRO A 611 13.08 15.77 7.97
N ALA A 612 13.80 16.60 8.72
CA ALA A 612 13.88 18.04 8.50
C ALA A 612 15.33 18.50 8.33
N PHE A 613 15.58 19.24 7.26
CA PHE A 613 16.89 19.77 6.88
C PHE A 613 16.85 21.29 6.89
N ALA A 614 17.68 21.92 7.71
CA ALA A 614 17.83 23.37 7.64
C ALA A 614 18.51 23.75 6.33
N ILE A 615 17.99 24.77 5.64
CA ILE A 615 18.53 25.25 4.36
C ILE A 615 18.67 26.77 4.34
N GLY A 616 19.66 27.27 3.61
CA GLY A 616 19.77 28.68 3.24
C GLY A 616 20.76 29.47 4.07
N GLY A 617 22.02 29.51 3.63
CA GLY A 617 23.05 30.41 4.17
C GLY A 617 23.75 29.88 5.42
N ILE A 618 23.77 28.56 5.59
CA ILE A 618 24.37 27.88 6.73
C ILE A 618 25.89 27.82 6.57
N GLU A 619 26.60 28.21 7.61
CA GLU A 619 28.06 28.13 7.75
C GLU A 619 28.44 27.17 8.88
N ASP A 620 29.73 26.81 8.97
CA ASP A 620 30.22 25.79 9.91
C ASP A 620 29.89 26.13 11.37
N ALA A 621 29.92 27.41 11.74
CA ALA A 621 29.63 27.86 13.10
C ALA A 621 28.15 27.71 13.50
N ASP A 622 27.24 27.58 12.52
CA ASP A 622 25.80 27.49 12.78
C ASP A 622 25.34 26.06 13.05
N ILE A 623 26.12 25.07 12.60
CA ILE A 623 25.74 23.66 12.61
C ILE A 623 25.37 23.17 14.02
N PRO A 624 26.17 23.43 15.08
CA PRO A 624 25.81 23.02 16.43
C PRO A 624 24.51 23.68 16.91
N LEU A 625 24.34 24.98 16.60
CA LEU A 625 23.18 25.76 17.04
C LEU A 625 21.88 25.29 16.38
N ILE A 626 21.94 24.90 15.10
CA ILE A 626 20.79 24.37 14.37
C ILE A 626 20.41 22.98 14.91
N ARG A 627 21.39 22.13 15.21
CA ARG A 627 21.14 20.80 15.83
C ARG A 627 20.44 20.94 17.18
N ASP A 628 20.86 21.89 18.00
CA ASP A 628 20.24 22.18 19.30
C ASP A 628 18.78 22.69 19.19
N CYS A 629 18.37 23.15 18.00
CA CYS A 629 16.98 23.55 17.75
C CYS A 629 16.06 22.37 17.43
N GLY A 630 16.57 21.13 17.31
CA GLY A 630 15.78 19.93 17.02
C GLY A 630 15.57 19.66 15.52
N ILE A 631 16.36 20.30 14.65
CA ILE A 631 16.39 19.99 13.21
C ILE A 631 17.49 18.96 12.95
N GLY A 632 17.13 17.82 12.35
CA GLY A 632 17.99 16.64 12.24
C GLY A 632 19.14 16.76 11.25
N GLY A 633 18.98 17.54 10.17
CA GLY A 633 20.00 17.67 9.12
C GLY A 633 20.22 19.09 8.62
N ILE A 634 21.25 19.27 7.80
CA ILE A 634 21.59 20.54 7.15
C ILE A 634 21.80 20.35 5.64
N ALA A 635 21.34 21.32 4.86
CA ALA A 635 21.56 21.40 3.43
C ALA A 635 22.42 22.63 3.10
N VAL A 636 23.56 22.40 2.46
CA VAL A 636 24.61 23.40 2.24
C VAL A 636 25.08 23.41 0.79
N SER A 637 25.67 24.52 0.38
CA SER A 637 26.18 24.72 -0.99
C SER A 637 27.47 25.54 -0.95
N GLY A 638 27.39 26.87 -0.95
CA GLY A 638 28.54 27.77 -1.02
C GLY A 638 29.63 27.56 0.04
N SER A 639 29.29 27.12 1.25
CA SER A 639 30.27 26.85 2.32
C SER A 639 31.22 25.69 1.98
N LEU A 640 30.70 24.62 1.38
CA LEU A 640 31.51 23.49 0.90
C LEU A 640 32.28 23.83 -0.38
N ILE A 641 31.67 24.57 -1.31
CA ILE A 641 32.35 25.04 -2.53
C ILE A 641 33.59 25.88 -2.17
N ARG A 642 33.51 26.74 -1.14
CA ARG A 642 34.68 27.49 -0.66
C ARG A 642 35.78 26.60 -0.08
N LYS A 643 35.44 25.45 0.51
CA LYS A 643 36.42 24.46 1.00
C LYS A 643 37.08 23.70 -0.14
N ILE A 644 36.32 23.38 -1.20
CA ILE A 644 36.86 22.77 -2.43
C ILE A 644 37.93 23.67 -3.03
N LYS A 645 37.72 25.00 -3.09
CA LYS A 645 38.70 25.94 -3.66
C LYS A 645 39.95 26.20 -2.80
N LYS A 646 39.96 25.76 -1.54
CA LYS A 646 41.08 25.95 -0.60
C LYS A 646 42.02 24.75 -0.50
N ASN A 647 41.55 23.58 -0.96
CA ASN A 647 42.32 22.34 -1.07
C ASN A 647 42.68 22.09 -2.54
#